data_AF-A0A364KR52-F1
#
_entry.id   AF-A0A364KR52-F1
#
_cell.length_a   1.000
_cell.length_b   1.000
_cell.length_c   1.000
_cell.angle_alpha   90.00
_cell.angle_beta   90.00
_cell.angle_gamma   90.00
#
_symmetry.space_group_name_H-M   'P 1'
#
loop_
_entity.id
_entity.type
_entity.pdbx_description
1 polymer ?
#
loop_
_entity_poly.entity_id
_entity_poly.type
_entity_poly.pdbx_seq_one_letter_code
_entity_poly.pdbx_strand_id
1 'polypeptide(L)'
;MVHPTISVSIMLAGLSLTAKASNLQYTVPSSVPRDAIPLDCTPVGVSMEFFMWPSYMTNITPPMQCISRFTDIYGEKMPIRIGGTTQDRATYDPSFDGYVSYTVANPLDAPDTLTYGPRFWDLINVHEGETILGFNRGDDNQNNTYLAVVDAKERVLSNLWAVELGNEPDVYLLQDKPDAVSPWNASQEGADAADWAQGFIDAWQSPLPILTAGSYAVAYTDNPEWPNTDYLIDTAYNDAVKAAVRVYVGHLYAAPPGNNTLATEMNHAKTVSDLSVYADRVATAASVNRSFILGTQHPLHPFTAEKETLTDQCWPLCCVAGETNFHPFDVDMDATFGAALQTLDKSLRAVTLGIKRLFFHQGTINQALFNWWSDNQINAPFYGGYFAALALAGGDHIVELDSGSNSYAQYVIYRQGRPTKVVLLNTDYYSGSGERTSISITLDGLVSSKVKALRMTAMSSDVTTNRNGTYPTIGGQYFSDVDCSSIGALKYESTTASRGGYPPTLAITGATLTSKWIEGSNYTQVVEMVITNSNKQNYLTLADTLSITVESDSLITVVPGTLTRLAPSQSAVVQVGVQNKPGVTPGSTCQAAVVATYGTQYGPAITTNETISGPCGFGSYSASVSSVDYHWNPDWFNEVKFGIFIHWGLYSAPAYGSVAPNEDYAEWYWRRQHEPTYKTKTYQYHLQTYGENFNYDQFMSNFTDSNFDPQAWVDLIAAAGAKYFVPVTKHHDGFALFNFSTSISQRSSIHYGPKRDLIGDLLAAAKQYHPEIRRGTYFSLPEWYNPAYEKYAFGDFGLPNQNPYTNATIPYTGYVEVEDFVADIQVPQMEQLAYTYDTEIMWCDIGGANDMVNFASAWLNWATQQGRQVTFNNRCGIQGDFDTPEYTTNSGTVSRKWESNRGMDPFSFGYNYQTPLSSYLTGNDIIQSLVDITSKNGNFLLDIGPMHDGTIPQIMQTGLRNAGSWLQTHGEGIYSTRYWSVTPGLNNFRYTTTQNAFYIFYLQAPPSQLVIPDPVPWLPGDTITVLGGSQNGTVLSASKNTSGNLVLNLSSAIISGDQYVWGFKIAYTSTW
;
A
#
# COMPACT_ATOMS: atom_id res chain seq x y z
N MET A 1 11.10 -14.19 51.59
CA MET A 1 12.45 -14.73 51.86
C MET A 1 13.01 -15.29 50.55
N VAL A 2 14.33 -15.48 50.46
CA VAL A 2 15.09 -15.72 49.20
C VAL A 2 14.99 -17.18 48.72
N HIS A 3 15.13 -17.36 47.40
CA HIS A 3 15.58 -18.52 46.57
C HIS A 3 16.25 -19.74 47.28
N PRO A 4 16.32 -20.97 46.67
CA PRO A 4 16.65 -21.16 45.24
C PRO A 4 16.19 -22.43 44.47
N THR A 5 16.63 -22.45 43.20
CA THR A 5 17.05 -23.57 42.33
C THR A 5 16.05 -24.36 41.45
N ILE A 6 16.46 -24.43 40.18
CA ILE A 6 15.92 -25.21 39.05
C ILE A 6 16.50 -26.64 39.08
N SER A 7 15.72 -27.64 38.67
CA SER A 7 16.24 -28.76 37.84
C SER A 7 15.15 -29.48 37.05
N VAL A 8 15.53 -29.91 35.86
CA VAL A 8 14.70 -30.52 34.80
C VAL A 8 14.44 -31.99 35.09
N SER A 9 13.27 -32.49 34.71
CA SER A 9 13.00 -33.93 34.53
C SER A 9 12.56 -34.21 33.09
N ILE A 10 13.16 -35.24 32.49
CA ILE A 10 12.93 -35.66 31.10
C ILE A 10 11.68 -36.54 30.97
N MET A 11 11.05 -36.50 29.79
CA MET A 11 9.85 -37.23 29.38
C MET A 11 9.71 -38.66 29.98
N LEU A 12 8.52 -38.94 30.51
CA LEU A 12 7.85 -40.23 30.29
C LEU A 12 6.54 -39.99 29.53
N ALA A 13 6.27 -40.85 28.55
CA ALA A 13 5.06 -40.81 27.76
C ALA A 13 3.85 -41.30 28.56
N GLY A 14 3.14 -40.38 29.20
CA GLY A 14 1.78 -40.59 29.68
C GLY A 14 0.79 -39.86 28.77
N LEU A 15 -0.28 -40.54 28.34
CA LEU A 15 -1.43 -39.88 27.72
C LEU A 15 -2.11 -38.97 28.75
N SER A 16 -1.65 -37.72 28.80
CA SER A 16 -2.42 -36.61 29.33
C SER A 16 -3.12 -35.94 28.16
N LEU A 17 -4.44 -35.87 28.22
CA LEU A 17 -5.23 -34.93 27.42
C LEU A 17 -4.95 -33.53 27.96
N THR A 18 -3.76 -33.01 27.63
CA THR A 18 -3.52 -31.57 27.73
C THR A 18 -4.42 -30.92 26.70
N ALA A 19 -5.49 -30.28 27.18
CA ALA A 19 -6.31 -29.42 26.35
C ALA A 19 -5.39 -28.38 25.70
N LYS A 20 -5.19 -28.50 24.39
CA LYS A 20 -4.55 -27.43 23.63
C LYS A 20 -5.38 -26.19 23.85
N ALA A 21 -4.76 -25.10 24.32
CA ALA A 21 -5.39 -23.79 24.26
C ALA A 21 -5.80 -23.55 22.80
N SER A 22 -7.10 -23.52 22.54
CA SER A 22 -7.65 -23.23 21.23
C SER A 22 -7.42 -21.77 20.93
N ASN A 23 -6.31 -21.46 20.27
CA ASN A 23 -6.11 -20.16 19.64
C ASN A 23 -7.23 -19.98 18.61
N LEU A 24 -8.14 -19.07 18.88
CA LEU A 24 -9.20 -18.71 17.96
C LEU A 24 -8.64 -17.67 16.99
N GLN A 25 -8.82 -17.89 15.69
CA GLN A 25 -8.32 -17.00 14.65
C GLN A 25 -9.48 -16.62 13.73
N TYR A 26 -9.66 -15.31 13.53
CA TYR A 26 -10.71 -14.75 12.69
C TYR A 26 -10.12 -13.76 11.70
N THR A 27 -10.48 -13.94 10.43
CA THR A 27 -10.12 -13.02 9.35
C THR A 27 -11.16 -11.92 9.27
N VAL A 28 -10.74 -10.67 9.48
CA VAL A 28 -11.59 -9.47 9.29
C VAL A 28 -11.62 -9.12 7.79
N PRO A 29 -12.77 -9.24 7.10
CA PRO A 29 -12.83 -8.94 5.67
C PRO A 29 -12.59 -7.45 5.41
N SER A 30 -11.67 -7.14 4.49
CA SER A 30 -11.25 -5.76 4.19
C SER A 30 -12.30 -4.94 3.43
N SER A 31 -13.31 -5.60 2.88
CA SER A 31 -14.51 -5.05 2.25
C SER A 31 -15.75 -5.72 2.82
N VAL A 32 -16.90 -5.02 2.78
CA VAL A 32 -18.21 -5.53 3.21
C VAL A 32 -18.52 -6.88 2.53
N PRO A 33 -18.71 -7.98 3.28
CA PRO A 33 -19.17 -9.27 2.75
C PRO A 33 -20.56 -9.20 2.11
N ARG A 34 -20.88 -10.17 1.25
CA ARG A 34 -22.17 -10.18 0.52
C ARG A 34 -23.37 -10.46 1.43
N ASP A 35 -23.11 -11.16 2.52
CA ASP A 35 -24.00 -11.60 3.60
C ASP A 35 -24.05 -10.61 4.77
N ALA A 36 -23.30 -9.50 4.72
CA ALA A 36 -23.36 -8.47 5.75
C ALA A 36 -24.70 -7.71 5.71
N ILE A 37 -25.30 -7.53 6.89
CA ILE A 37 -26.63 -6.93 7.06
C ILE A 37 -26.52 -5.41 7.23
N PRO A 38 -27.35 -4.60 6.51
CA PRO A 38 -27.43 -3.16 6.74
C PRO A 38 -27.94 -2.80 8.15
N LEU A 39 -27.31 -1.82 8.78
CA LEU A 39 -27.68 -1.35 10.13
C LEU A 39 -28.72 -0.21 10.10
N ASP A 40 -29.63 -0.23 11.08
CA ASP A 40 -30.46 0.93 11.41
C ASP A 40 -29.63 2.03 12.11
N CYS A 41 -30.09 3.28 12.09
CA CYS A 41 -29.40 4.38 12.78
C CYS A 41 -29.51 4.26 14.31
N THR A 42 -30.60 3.65 14.81
CA THR A 42 -30.86 3.45 16.25
C THR A 42 -31.36 2.01 16.54
N PRO A 43 -30.48 1.00 16.41
CA PRO A 43 -30.86 -0.42 16.50
C PRO A 43 -31.24 -0.89 17.92
N VAL A 44 -30.91 -0.13 18.96
CA VAL A 44 -31.23 -0.44 20.36
C VAL A 44 -32.19 0.62 20.90
N GLY A 45 -33.31 0.17 21.45
CA GLY A 45 -34.32 0.97 22.13
C GLY A 45 -34.83 0.30 23.40
N VAL A 46 -35.86 0.88 24.01
CA VAL A 46 -36.51 0.32 25.22
C VAL A 46 -38.02 0.28 25.08
N SER A 47 -38.65 -0.74 25.66
CA SER A 47 -40.10 -0.87 25.81
C SER A 47 -40.48 -0.43 27.22
N MET A 48 -41.50 0.41 27.38
CA MET A 48 -41.90 1.02 28.66
C MET A 48 -43.34 0.61 29.00
N GLU A 49 -43.57 0.11 30.21
CA GLU A 49 -44.91 -0.18 30.72
C GLU A 49 -45.83 1.05 30.69
N PHE A 50 -47.01 0.91 30.09
CA PHE A 50 -47.90 2.00 29.69
C PHE A 50 -48.34 2.84 30.90
N PHE A 51 -48.76 2.20 31.99
CA PHE A 51 -49.14 2.88 33.22
C PHE A 51 -47.97 3.57 33.94
N MET A 52 -46.72 3.14 33.67
CA MET A 52 -45.50 3.65 34.30
C MET A 52 -44.74 4.66 33.43
N TRP A 53 -45.06 4.77 32.14
CA TRP A 53 -44.52 5.77 31.23
C TRP A 53 -44.54 7.21 31.81
N PRO A 54 -45.63 7.69 32.43
CA PRO A 54 -45.62 8.99 33.10
C PRO A 54 -44.58 9.09 34.22
N SER A 55 -44.46 8.07 35.07
CA SER A 55 -43.49 8.02 36.18
C SER A 55 -42.04 8.08 35.69
N TYR A 56 -41.71 7.36 34.61
CA TYR A 56 -40.38 7.40 33.98
C TYR A 56 -40.05 8.79 33.40
N MET A 57 -41.04 9.54 32.94
CA MET A 57 -40.88 10.87 32.34
C MET A 57 -40.87 12.03 33.35
N THR A 58 -41.67 11.95 34.42
CA THR A 58 -41.90 13.10 35.33
C THR A 58 -41.44 12.91 36.77
N ASN A 59 -41.32 11.66 37.24
CA ASN A 59 -41.08 11.39 38.67
C ASN A 59 -39.66 10.88 38.96
N ILE A 60 -38.96 10.33 37.97
CA ILE A 60 -37.66 9.69 38.13
C ILE A 60 -36.65 10.34 37.19
N THR A 61 -35.50 10.76 37.74
CA THR A 61 -34.50 11.56 36.99
C THR A 61 -33.47 10.72 36.20
N PRO A 62 -32.87 9.65 36.76
CA PRO A 62 -31.89 8.83 36.03
C PRO A 62 -32.35 8.27 34.66
N PRO A 63 -33.58 7.75 34.47
CA PRO A 63 -34.01 7.12 33.22
C PRO A 63 -33.88 8.02 32.00
N MET A 64 -34.41 9.24 32.06
CA MET A 64 -34.37 10.16 30.91
C MET A 64 -32.96 10.64 30.59
N GLN A 65 -32.11 10.80 31.61
CA GLN A 65 -30.71 11.15 31.40
C GLN A 65 -29.93 9.97 30.83
N CYS A 66 -30.20 8.73 31.27
CA CYS A 66 -29.66 7.51 30.68
C CYS A 66 -30.09 7.30 29.22
N ILE A 67 -31.36 7.55 28.88
CA ILE A 67 -31.86 7.54 27.49
C ILE A 67 -31.13 8.59 26.64
N SER A 68 -30.87 9.79 27.20
CA SER A 68 -30.10 10.82 26.47
C SER A 68 -28.64 10.40 26.16
N ARG A 69 -28.04 9.46 26.91
CA ARG A 69 -26.70 8.92 26.60
C ARG A 69 -26.66 8.09 25.31
N PHE A 70 -27.78 7.46 24.93
CA PHE A 70 -27.89 6.84 23.61
C PHE A 70 -28.01 7.89 22.49
N THR A 71 -28.58 9.07 22.79
CA THR A 71 -28.60 10.20 21.85
C THR A 71 -27.20 10.76 21.61
N ASP A 72 -26.38 10.86 22.67
CA ASP A 72 -24.95 11.23 22.55
C ASP A 72 -24.16 10.25 21.64
N ILE A 73 -24.59 8.98 21.58
CA ILE A 73 -23.97 7.92 20.75
C ILE A 73 -24.45 7.96 19.29
N TYR A 74 -25.77 7.98 19.08
CA TYR A 74 -26.36 7.83 17.74
C TYR A 74 -26.42 9.16 16.98
N GLY A 75 -26.48 10.29 17.69
CA GLY A 75 -26.83 11.60 17.11
C GLY A 75 -28.34 11.80 16.92
N GLU A 76 -29.15 10.79 17.25
CA GLU A 76 -30.62 10.77 17.14
C GLU A 76 -31.22 10.23 18.45
N LYS A 77 -32.46 10.62 18.77
CA LYS A 77 -33.15 10.18 19.99
C LYS A 77 -33.34 8.66 19.96
N MET A 78 -33.06 8.00 21.08
CA MET A 78 -33.25 6.55 21.19
C MET A 78 -34.73 6.19 20.99
N PRO A 79 -35.05 5.19 20.15
CA PRO A 79 -36.42 4.81 19.89
C PRO A 79 -37.01 4.14 21.13
N ILE A 80 -38.29 4.40 21.37
CA ILE A 80 -39.05 3.83 22.49
C ILE A 80 -40.29 3.09 21.99
N ARG A 81 -40.70 2.07 22.73
CA ARG A 81 -42.01 1.42 22.61
C ARG A 81 -42.75 1.70 23.91
N ILE A 82 -44.00 2.16 23.84
CA ILE A 82 -44.87 2.38 24.99
C ILE A 82 -46.02 1.39 24.83
N GLY A 83 -46.02 0.37 25.68
CA GLY A 83 -46.88 -0.80 25.61
C GLY A 83 -46.91 -1.46 26.99
N GLY A 84 -47.11 -2.77 27.11
CA GLY A 84 -47.19 -3.44 28.40
C GLY A 84 -48.57 -4.03 28.69
N THR A 85 -48.65 -4.95 29.62
CA THR A 85 -49.86 -5.73 29.92
C THR A 85 -51.00 -4.79 30.33
N THR A 86 -50.63 -3.68 30.95
CA THR A 86 -51.55 -2.63 31.39
C THR A 86 -52.18 -1.85 30.24
N GLN A 87 -51.55 -1.78 29.07
CA GLN A 87 -52.13 -1.12 27.89
C GLN A 87 -53.42 -1.83 27.42
N ASP A 88 -53.51 -3.16 27.54
CA ASP A 88 -54.70 -3.95 27.14
C ASP A 88 -55.84 -3.92 28.18
N ARG A 89 -55.71 -3.03 29.19
CA ARG A 89 -56.68 -2.79 30.27
C ARG A 89 -56.97 -1.29 30.46
N ALA A 90 -56.57 -0.50 29.46
CA ALA A 90 -56.54 0.95 29.52
C ALA A 90 -57.70 1.56 28.72
N THR A 91 -58.60 2.24 29.42
CA THR A 91 -59.70 3.00 28.81
C THR A 91 -59.29 4.45 28.57
N TYR A 92 -59.52 4.94 27.36
CA TYR A 92 -59.30 6.34 27.02
C TYR A 92 -60.50 7.23 27.40
N ASP A 93 -60.25 8.34 28.09
CA ASP A 93 -61.23 9.39 28.35
C ASP A 93 -60.72 10.74 27.82
N PRO A 94 -61.33 11.30 26.75
CA PRO A 94 -60.91 12.59 26.19
C PRO A 94 -61.17 13.79 27.13
N SER A 95 -61.90 13.59 28.24
CA SER A 95 -62.15 14.61 29.27
C SER A 95 -61.23 14.51 30.49
N PHE A 96 -60.36 13.50 30.56
CA PHE A 96 -59.45 13.30 31.68
C PHE A 96 -58.20 14.19 31.59
N ASP A 97 -58.04 15.11 32.56
CA ASP A 97 -56.95 16.12 32.62
C ASP A 97 -55.66 15.60 33.32
N GLY A 98 -55.44 14.29 33.31
CA GLY A 98 -54.25 13.64 33.86
C GLY A 98 -53.49 12.83 32.80
N TYR A 99 -52.30 12.35 33.17
CA TYR A 99 -51.54 11.40 32.34
C TYR A 99 -52.20 10.01 32.38
N VAL A 100 -52.31 9.43 33.58
CA VAL A 100 -52.98 8.15 33.85
C VAL A 100 -53.58 8.17 35.26
N SER A 101 -54.66 7.40 35.48
CA SER A 101 -55.30 7.18 36.77
C SER A 101 -55.60 5.69 36.95
N TYR A 102 -55.19 5.13 38.09
CA TYR A 102 -55.44 3.74 38.47
C TYR A 102 -55.49 3.60 39.99
N THR A 103 -55.85 2.43 40.49
CA THR A 103 -55.76 2.09 41.92
C THR A 103 -55.34 0.63 42.07
N VAL A 104 -54.39 0.38 42.96
CA VAL A 104 -53.81 -0.95 43.24
C VAL A 104 -53.81 -1.19 44.75
N ALA A 105 -53.86 -2.47 45.17
CA ALA A 105 -53.88 -2.83 46.58
C ALA A 105 -52.48 -2.65 47.22
N ASN A 106 -51.43 -2.96 46.47
CA ASN A 106 -50.04 -2.69 46.79
C ASN A 106 -49.47 -1.77 45.70
N PRO A 107 -48.72 -0.69 46.02
CA PRO A 107 -48.08 0.18 45.02
C PRO A 107 -47.09 -0.52 44.07
N LEU A 108 -46.82 -1.80 44.31
CA LEU A 108 -45.96 -2.68 43.50
C LEU A 108 -46.75 -3.52 42.48
N ASP A 109 -48.09 -3.53 42.54
CA ASP A 109 -48.93 -4.28 41.59
C ASP A 109 -49.08 -3.50 40.26
N ALA A 110 -49.29 -4.23 39.17
CA ALA A 110 -49.82 -3.66 37.93
C ALA A 110 -51.36 -3.52 38.05
N PRO A 111 -51.97 -2.42 37.57
CA PRO A 111 -53.42 -2.23 37.63
C PRO A 111 -54.20 -3.18 36.71
N ASP A 112 -55.31 -3.72 37.23
CA ASP A 112 -56.28 -4.48 36.43
C ASP A 112 -57.21 -3.59 35.60
N THR A 113 -57.34 -2.30 35.94
CA THR A 113 -58.04 -1.27 35.16
C THR A 113 -57.39 0.10 35.35
N LEU A 114 -57.32 0.89 34.29
CA LEU A 114 -56.78 2.25 34.32
C LEU A 114 -57.46 3.16 33.28
N THR A 115 -57.44 4.45 33.55
CA THR A 115 -57.94 5.50 32.65
C THR A 115 -56.79 6.43 32.26
N TYR A 116 -56.71 6.79 30.99
CA TYR A 116 -55.74 7.79 30.49
C TYR A 116 -56.45 8.79 29.58
N GLY A 117 -55.80 9.91 29.33
CA GLY A 117 -56.38 11.05 28.61
C GLY A 117 -55.36 11.81 27.79
N PRO A 118 -55.77 12.92 27.14
CA PRO A 118 -54.97 13.56 26.09
C PRO A 118 -53.58 14.07 26.52
N ARG A 119 -53.35 14.24 27.83
CA ARG A 119 -52.04 14.66 28.36
C ARG A 119 -51.00 13.55 28.35
N PHE A 120 -51.39 12.28 28.28
CA PHE A 120 -50.44 11.16 28.13
C PHE A 120 -49.52 11.37 26.92
N TRP A 121 -50.06 11.92 25.84
CA TRP A 121 -49.37 12.21 24.58
C TRP A 121 -48.33 13.34 24.70
N ASP A 122 -48.55 14.31 25.59
CA ASP A 122 -47.62 15.44 25.78
C ASP A 122 -46.20 14.95 26.13
N LEU A 123 -46.10 13.82 26.85
CA LEU A 123 -44.84 13.20 27.24
C LEU A 123 -44.06 12.65 26.05
N ILE A 124 -44.74 12.15 25.01
CA ILE A 124 -44.09 11.67 23.78
C ILE A 124 -43.42 12.84 23.06
N ASN A 125 -44.05 14.02 23.08
CA ASN A 125 -43.47 15.26 22.55
C ASN A 125 -42.30 15.79 23.40
N VAL A 126 -42.16 15.40 24.67
CA VAL A 126 -40.98 15.72 25.50
C VAL A 126 -39.78 14.82 25.17
N HIS A 127 -40.02 13.57 24.74
CA HIS A 127 -38.97 12.67 24.28
C HIS A 127 -38.39 13.07 22.92
N GLU A 128 -39.23 13.52 21.98
CA GLU A 128 -38.87 13.92 20.61
C GLU A 128 -38.23 12.81 19.75
N GLY A 129 -38.42 11.54 20.13
CA GLY A 129 -37.86 10.37 19.45
C GLY A 129 -38.90 9.44 18.85
N GLU A 130 -38.47 8.61 17.90
CA GLU A 130 -39.32 7.62 17.22
C GLU A 130 -39.98 6.67 18.24
N THR A 131 -41.31 6.74 18.33
CA THR A 131 -42.12 6.06 19.34
C THR A 131 -43.05 5.03 18.70
N ILE A 132 -43.02 3.79 19.18
CA ILE A 132 -44.09 2.81 18.97
C ILE A 132 -45.10 2.96 20.10
N LEU A 133 -46.40 3.02 19.78
CA LEU A 133 -47.45 3.18 20.78
C LEU A 133 -48.48 2.07 20.67
N GLY A 134 -48.66 1.33 21.77
CA GLY A 134 -49.67 0.29 21.93
C GLY A 134 -51.05 0.86 22.26
N PHE A 135 -52.11 0.22 21.75
CA PHE A 135 -53.50 0.51 22.09
C PHE A 135 -54.32 -0.75 22.38
N ASN A 136 -55.29 -0.57 23.28
CA ASN A 136 -56.11 -1.62 23.88
C ASN A 136 -56.90 -2.43 22.85
N ARG A 137 -56.63 -3.74 22.78
CA ARG A 137 -57.50 -4.75 22.14
C ARG A 137 -58.23 -5.59 23.19
N GLY A 138 -57.65 -5.76 24.38
CA GLY A 138 -58.14 -6.64 25.46
C GLY A 138 -59.57 -6.37 25.96
N ASP A 139 -60.04 -5.11 25.97
CA ASP A 139 -61.41 -4.76 26.42
C ASP A 139 -62.50 -4.94 25.33
N ASP A 140 -62.15 -5.39 24.12
CA ASP A 140 -63.01 -5.45 22.92
C ASP A 140 -63.79 -4.15 22.61
N ASN A 141 -63.16 -2.99 22.89
CA ASN A 141 -63.79 -1.68 22.74
C ASN A 141 -63.18 -0.88 21.58
N GLN A 142 -63.35 -1.40 20.36
CA GLN A 142 -62.86 -0.78 19.12
C GLN A 142 -63.13 0.74 19.05
N ASN A 143 -64.34 1.20 19.40
CA ASN A 143 -64.71 2.62 19.37
C ASN A 143 -63.85 3.49 20.32
N ASN A 144 -63.53 2.99 21.52
CA ASN A 144 -62.68 3.72 22.47
C ASN A 144 -61.22 3.76 21.98
N THR A 145 -60.73 2.63 21.49
CA THR A 145 -59.37 2.50 20.95
C THR A 145 -59.16 3.38 19.72
N TYR A 146 -60.07 3.37 18.75
CA TYR A 146 -59.98 4.23 17.56
C TYR A 146 -60.08 5.72 17.92
N LEU A 147 -60.84 6.10 18.94
CA LEU A 147 -60.88 7.47 19.45
C LEU A 147 -59.53 7.91 20.05
N ALA A 148 -58.89 7.04 20.83
CA ALA A 148 -57.57 7.27 21.41
C ALA A 148 -56.48 7.40 20.33
N VAL A 149 -56.53 6.51 19.34
CA VAL A 149 -55.65 6.49 18.16
C VAL A 149 -55.71 7.80 17.39
N VAL A 150 -56.91 8.34 17.15
CA VAL A 150 -57.09 9.59 16.39
C VAL A 150 -56.59 10.81 17.18
N ASP A 151 -56.84 10.90 18.49
CA ASP A 151 -56.31 12.01 19.31
C ASP A 151 -54.77 11.93 19.42
N ALA A 152 -54.20 10.73 19.59
CA ALA A 152 -52.75 10.52 19.55
C ALA A 152 -52.16 10.97 18.19
N LYS A 153 -52.80 10.60 17.07
CA LYS A 153 -52.40 11.06 15.73
C LYS A 153 -52.37 12.59 15.63
N GLU A 154 -53.41 13.28 16.09
CA GLU A 154 -53.48 14.74 15.99
C GLU A 154 -52.39 15.45 16.82
N ARG A 155 -51.86 14.80 17.87
CA ARG A 155 -50.93 15.41 18.84
C ARG A 155 -49.47 15.01 18.69
N VAL A 156 -49.17 13.79 18.25
CA VAL A 156 -47.80 13.21 18.29
C VAL A 156 -47.35 12.55 16.99
N LEU A 157 -48.07 12.71 15.87
CA LEU A 157 -47.72 12.08 14.57
C LEU A 157 -46.28 12.31 14.10
N SER A 158 -45.64 13.43 14.46
CA SER A 158 -44.24 13.71 14.12
C SER A 158 -43.23 12.81 14.86
N ASN A 159 -43.61 12.31 16.04
CA ASN A 159 -42.78 11.45 16.90
C ASN A 159 -43.22 9.97 16.83
N LEU A 160 -44.43 9.70 16.29
CA LEU A 160 -44.97 8.35 16.18
C LEU A 160 -44.37 7.60 14.98
N TRP A 161 -43.63 6.54 15.27
CA TRP A 161 -43.04 5.65 14.28
C TRP A 161 -43.99 4.56 13.82
N ALA A 162 -44.70 3.95 14.77
CA ALA A 162 -45.70 2.93 14.50
C ALA A 162 -46.77 2.86 15.60
N VAL A 163 -47.91 2.25 15.27
CA VAL A 163 -49.00 1.90 16.19
C VAL A 163 -49.09 0.38 16.30
N GLU A 164 -49.23 -0.11 17.53
CA GLU A 164 -49.40 -1.52 17.87
C GLU A 164 -50.80 -1.73 18.45
N LEU A 165 -51.56 -2.71 17.96
CA LEU A 165 -52.92 -3.02 18.40
C LEU A 165 -52.92 -4.34 19.15
N GLY A 166 -53.21 -4.34 20.45
CA GLY A 166 -53.01 -5.52 21.28
C GLY A 166 -51.52 -5.87 21.35
N ASN A 167 -50.75 -5.05 22.05
CA ASN A 167 -49.31 -5.21 22.25
C ASN A 167 -48.94 -6.51 23.00
N GLU A 168 -49.91 -7.14 23.68
CA GLU A 168 -49.62 -8.09 24.75
C GLU A 168 -50.62 -9.24 24.98
N PRO A 169 -51.29 -9.80 23.96
CA PRO A 169 -52.51 -10.53 24.23
C PRO A 169 -52.28 -12.05 24.34
N ASP A 170 -51.02 -12.50 24.32
CA ASP A 170 -50.50 -13.86 24.49
C ASP A 170 -50.29 -14.31 25.95
N VAL A 171 -50.73 -13.48 26.90
CA VAL A 171 -50.65 -13.72 28.36
C VAL A 171 -51.98 -14.15 29.00
N TYR A 172 -53.02 -14.29 28.20
CA TYR A 172 -54.37 -14.60 28.64
C TYR A 172 -54.72 -16.05 28.26
N LEU A 173 -55.32 -16.80 29.19
CA LEU A 173 -55.93 -18.08 28.84
C LEU A 173 -57.10 -17.80 27.88
N LEU A 174 -57.33 -18.71 26.93
CA LEU A 174 -58.37 -18.63 25.90
C LEU A 174 -59.82 -18.43 26.40
N GLN A 175 -60.04 -18.55 27.70
CA GLN A 175 -61.33 -18.42 28.38
C GLN A 175 -61.53 -17.06 29.08
N ASP A 176 -60.47 -16.25 29.23
CA ASP A 176 -60.45 -15.01 30.02
C ASP A 176 -60.43 -13.74 29.11
N LYS A 177 -60.72 -13.93 27.83
CA LYS A 177 -60.69 -12.95 26.74
C LYS A 177 -62.13 -12.59 26.31
N PRO A 178 -62.53 -11.30 26.24
CA PRO A 178 -63.85 -10.91 25.76
C PRO A 178 -64.09 -11.21 24.27
N ASP A 179 -63.03 -11.14 23.46
CA ASP A 179 -62.96 -11.32 22.01
C ASP A 179 -62.76 -12.79 21.58
N ALA A 180 -61.97 -13.56 22.33
CA ALA A 180 -61.62 -14.93 21.95
C ALA A 180 -62.74 -15.96 22.22
N VAL A 181 -63.51 -16.32 21.19
CA VAL A 181 -64.58 -17.33 21.30
C VAL A 181 -64.06 -18.74 20.97
N SER A 182 -64.24 -19.68 21.91
CA SER A 182 -63.79 -21.07 21.77
C SER A 182 -64.50 -21.86 20.65
N PRO A 183 -63.79 -22.68 19.85
CA PRO A 183 -62.33 -22.81 19.83
C PRO A 183 -61.70 -21.60 19.15
N TRP A 184 -60.62 -21.06 19.70
CA TRP A 184 -59.81 -20.00 19.09
C TRP A 184 -58.59 -20.63 18.41
N ASN A 185 -58.27 -20.26 17.17
CA ASN A 185 -57.13 -20.80 16.44
C ASN A 185 -56.49 -19.76 15.49
N ALA A 186 -55.37 -20.12 14.83
CA ALA A 186 -54.57 -19.22 13.99
C ALA A 186 -55.39 -18.43 12.96
N SER A 187 -56.41 -19.07 12.41
CA SER A 187 -57.25 -18.46 11.38
C SER A 187 -58.27 -17.48 11.96
N GLN A 188 -58.71 -17.70 13.20
CA GLN A 188 -59.59 -16.75 13.90
C GLN A 188 -58.79 -15.58 14.44
N GLU A 189 -57.65 -15.84 15.09
CA GLU A 189 -56.74 -14.79 15.56
C GLU A 189 -56.28 -13.89 14.41
N GLY A 190 -55.82 -14.47 13.30
CA GLY A 190 -55.38 -13.70 12.14
C GLY A 190 -56.52 -12.92 11.49
N ALA A 191 -57.75 -13.46 11.47
CA ALA A 191 -58.91 -12.75 10.95
C ALA A 191 -59.34 -11.59 11.87
N ASP A 192 -59.33 -11.78 13.19
CA ASP A 192 -59.64 -10.73 14.15
C ASP A 192 -58.59 -9.61 14.13
N ALA A 193 -57.30 -9.97 14.11
CA ALA A 193 -56.21 -9.02 13.92
C ALA A 193 -56.31 -8.27 12.58
N ALA A 194 -56.85 -8.90 11.52
CA ALA A 194 -57.12 -8.23 10.25
C ALA A 194 -58.31 -7.26 10.32
N ASP A 195 -59.37 -7.59 11.08
CA ASP A 195 -60.53 -6.71 11.29
C ASP A 195 -60.16 -5.49 12.13
N TRP A 196 -59.49 -5.68 13.26
CA TRP A 196 -58.95 -4.59 14.09
C TRP A 196 -57.98 -3.70 13.31
N ALA A 197 -57.09 -4.28 12.50
CA ALA A 197 -56.20 -3.50 11.64
C ALA A 197 -56.98 -2.73 10.56
N GLN A 198 -58.05 -3.29 9.99
CA GLN A 198 -58.88 -2.61 9.00
C GLN A 198 -59.68 -1.45 9.63
N GLY A 199 -60.33 -1.68 10.78
CA GLY A 199 -61.06 -0.62 11.50
C GLY A 199 -60.12 0.51 11.97
N PHE A 200 -58.91 0.17 12.41
CA PHE A 200 -57.85 1.14 12.67
C PHE A 200 -57.47 1.94 11.41
N ILE A 201 -57.32 1.29 10.25
CA ILE A 201 -57.01 1.98 8.98
C ILE A 201 -58.13 2.93 8.57
N ASP A 202 -59.39 2.53 8.74
CA ASP A 202 -60.55 3.34 8.39
C ASP A 202 -60.66 4.60 9.28
N ALA A 203 -60.28 4.48 10.57
CA ALA A 203 -60.18 5.60 11.51
C ALA A 203 -58.92 6.47 11.27
N TRP A 204 -57.77 5.84 11.03
CA TRP A 204 -56.47 6.51 10.85
C TRP A 204 -56.35 7.23 9.50
N GLN A 205 -56.88 6.64 8.43
CA GLN A 205 -56.78 7.09 7.05
C GLN A 205 -55.31 7.20 6.56
N SER A 206 -54.73 8.40 6.54
CA SER A 206 -53.39 8.65 5.99
C SER A 206 -52.57 9.61 6.89
N PRO A 207 -51.22 9.54 6.88
CA PRO A 207 -50.36 8.70 6.04
C PRO A 207 -50.24 7.24 6.54
N LEU A 208 -49.99 6.33 5.59
CA LEU A 208 -49.59 4.93 5.80
C LEU A 208 -48.21 4.72 5.11
N PRO A 209 -47.38 3.75 5.54
CA PRO A 209 -47.61 2.74 6.57
C PRO A 209 -47.32 3.22 8.00
N ILE A 210 -48.04 2.67 8.97
CA ILE A 210 -47.92 3.00 10.40
C ILE A 210 -48.11 1.79 11.35
N LEU A 211 -48.69 0.67 10.92
CA LEU A 211 -49.07 -0.42 11.83
C LEU A 211 -47.90 -1.40 12.10
N THR A 212 -47.72 -1.84 13.35
CA THR A 212 -46.91 -3.03 13.67
C THR A 212 -47.79 -4.29 13.55
N ALA A 213 -47.22 -5.41 13.09
CA ALA A 213 -47.97 -6.64 12.88
C ALA A 213 -47.23 -7.87 13.41
N GLY A 214 -47.94 -8.80 14.05
CA GLY A 214 -47.36 -10.01 14.65
C GLY A 214 -47.62 -10.17 16.15
N SER A 215 -48.13 -9.14 16.83
CA SER A 215 -48.67 -9.24 18.19
C SER A 215 -50.10 -9.79 18.14
N TYR A 216 -50.41 -10.84 18.91
CA TYR A 216 -51.60 -11.70 18.74
C TYR A 216 -52.15 -12.27 20.06
N ALA A 217 -53.47 -12.49 20.14
CA ALA A 217 -54.17 -12.91 21.35
C ALA A 217 -54.18 -14.42 21.65
N VAL A 218 -53.00 -15.03 21.86
CA VAL A 218 -52.87 -16.49 21.99
C VAL A 218 -51.83 -16.92 23.04
N ALA A 219 -52.25 -17.68 24.04
CA ALA A 219 -51.38 -18.19 25.11
C ALA A 219 -50.13 -18.95 24.59
N TYR A 220 -48.94 -18.52 25.00
CA TYR A 220 -47.65 -19.13 24.63
C TYR A 220 -47.54 -20.64 24.94
N THR A 221 -48.31 -21.15 25.92
CA THR A 221 -48.26 -22.57 26.34
C THR A 221 -48.73 -23.56 25.28
N ASP A 222 -49.52 -23.12 24.30
CA ASP A 222 -50.30 -24.03 23.46
C ASP A 222 -49.70 -24.23 22.05
N ASN A 223 -48.96 -23.25 21.49
CA ASN A 223 -48.15 -23.47 20.28
C ASN A 223 -47.03 -22.40 20.06
N PRO A 224 -45.72 -22.74 20.19
CA PRO A 224 -44.62 -21.81 19.94
C PRO A 224 -44.42 -21.45 18.44
N GLU A 225 -45.11 -22.12 17.51
CA GLU A 225 -45.04 -21.79 16.08
C GLU A 225 -45.69 -20.44 15.75
N TRP A 226 -46.51 -19.87 16.65
CA TRP A 226 -47.14 -18.55 16.44
C TRP A 226 -46.36 -17.46 17.20
N PRO A 227 -46.36 -16.19 16.75
CA PRO A 227 -46.99 -15.65 15.55
C PRO A 227 -46.46 -16.26 14.24
N ASN A 228 -47.37 -16.69 13.37
CA ASN A 228 -47.01 -17.10 12.02
C ASN A 228 -47.03 -15.88 11.08
N THR A 229 -45.84 -15.29 10.86
CA THR A 229 -45.62 -14.15 9.96
C THR A 229 -46.06 -14.46 8.53
N ASP A 230 -45.83 -15.69 8.07
CA ASP A 230 -46.26 -16.17 6.74
C ASP A 230 -47.80 -16.17 6.65
N TYR A 231 -48.50 -16.61 7.71
CA TYR A 231 -49.97 -16.61 7.73
C TYR A 231 -50.57 -15.19 7.61
N LEU A 232 -49.96 -14.20 8.27
CA LEU A 232 -50.36 -12.79 8.12
C LEU A 232 -50.21 -12.31 6.68
N ILE A 233 -49.06 -12.60 6.09
CA ILE A 233 -48.68 -12.14 4.75
C ILE A 233 -49.47 -12.87 3.65
N ASP A 234 -49.63 -14.17 3.75
CA ASP A 234 -50.19 -14.98 2.67
C ASP A 234 -51.72 -15.14 2.77
N THR A 235 -52.28 -15.12 3.99
CA THR A 235 -53.69 -15.50 4.22
C THR A 235 -54.53 -14.43 4.90
N ALA A 236 -54.12 -13.92 6.06
CA ALA A 236 -55.01 -13.13 6.91
C ALA A 236 -55.20 -11.68 6.44
N TYR A 237 -54.11 -10.99 6.09
CA TYR A 237 -54.19 -9.57 5.75
C TYR A 237 -54.59 -9.33 4.30
N ASN A 238 -55.56 -8.45 4.11
CA ASN A 238 -55.91 -7.88 2.81
C ASN A 238 -54.84 -6.84 2.35
N ASP A 239 -54.94 -6.37 1.10
CA ASP A 239 -53.96 -5.44 0.52
C ASP A 239 -53.90 -4.08 1.24
N ALA A 240 -55.01 -3.60 1.83
CA ALA A 240 -55.03 -2.34 2.59
C ALA A 240 -54.28 -2.50 3.92
N VAL A 241 -54.50 -3.61 4.64
CA VAL A 241 -53.75 -3.93 5.86
C VAL A 241 -52.26 -4.10 5.55
N LYS A 242 -51.89 -4.87 4.51
CA LYS A 242 -50.50 -5.00 4.04
C LYS A 242 -49.84 -3.66 3.68
N ALA A 243 -50.59 -2.75 3.06
CA ALA A 243 -50.12 -1.40 2.77
C ALA A 243 -49.93 -0.55 4.03
N ALA A 244 -50.73 -0.78 5.08
CA ALA A 244 -50.64 -0.10 6.37
C ALA A 244 -49.54 -0.64 7.30
N VAL A 245 -49.21 -1.94 7.23
CA VAL A 245 -48.11 -2.54 8.00
C VAL A 245 -46.79 -1.84 7.64
N ARG A 246 -46.12 -1.27 8.64
CA ARG A 246 -44.78 -0.67 8.53
C ARG A 246 -43.70 -1.70 8.82
N VAL A 247 -43.94 -2.56 9.81
CA VAL A 247 -42.95 -3.44 10.41
C VAL A 247 -43.64 -4.68 10.99
N TYR A 248 -43.00 -5.84 10.87
CA TYR A 248 -43.41 -7.03 11.60
C TYR A 248 -42.67 -7.11 12.93
N VAL A 249 -43.35 -7.58 13.98
CA VAL A 249 -42.81 -7.72 15.33
C VAL A 249 -42.88 -9.18 15.79
N GLY A 250 -41.93 -9.58 16.60
CA GLY A 250 -42.01 -10.78 17.42
C GLY A 250 -41.43 -10.53 18.81
N HIS A 251 -41.69 -11.46 19.72
CA HIS A 251 -41.24 -11.40 21.11
C HIS A 251 -40.35 -12.60 21.43
N LEU A 252 -39.27 -12.38 22.19
CA LEU A 252 -38.31 -13.41 22.60
C LEU A 252 -38.54 -13.83 24.06
N TYR A 253 -39.09 -15.03 24.23
CA TYR A 253 -39.39 -15.65 25.51
C TYR A 253 -38.27 -16.57 26.00
N ALA A 254 -37.94 -16.52 27.28
CA ALA A 254 -37.11 -17.54 27.93
C ALA A 254 -37.93 -18.81 28.17
N ALA A 255 -37.37 -19.97 27.84
CA ALA A 255 -38.07 -21.25 27.98
C ALA A 255 -38.33 -21.65 29.46
N PRO A 256 -39.43 -22.40 29.74
CA PRO A 256 -39.73 -22.94 31.08
C PRO A 256 -38.60 -23.83 31.65
N PRO A 257 -38.58 -24.10 32.97
CA PRO A 257 -37.34 -24.37 33.69
C PRO A 257 -36.63 -25.67 33.28
N GLY A 258 -35.56 -25.49 32.51
CA GLY A 258 -34.42 -26.40 32.43
C GLY A 258 -33.33 -26.02 33.44
N ASN A 259 -32.11 -26.50 33.21
CA ASN A 259 -30.95 -26.25 34.08
C ASN A 259 -30.33 -24.85 33.80
N ASN A 260 -31.14 -23.79 33.93
CA ASN A 260 -30.92 -22.46 33.37
C ASN A 260 -30.17 -21.56 34.38
N THR A 261 -28.84 -21.68 34.43
CA THR A 261 -27.97 -20.94 35.38
C THR A 261 -27.34 -19.69 34.75
N LEU A 262 -26.67 -18.85 35.57
CA LEU A 262 -25.85 -17.72 35.10
C LEU A 262 -24.78 -18.13 34.08
N ALA A 263 -24.31 -19.39 34.15
CA ALA A 263 -23.40 -19.96 33.17
C ALA A 263 -24.09 -20.39 31.86
N THR A 264 -25.34 -20.86 31.94
CA THR A 264 -26.08 -21.39 30.79
C THR A 264 -26.60 -20.26 29.90
N GLU A 265 -27.29 -19.30 30.50
CA GLU A 265 -28.07 -18.30 29.75
C GLU A 265 -27.19 -17.14 29.24
N MET A 266 -26.02 -16.87 29.85
CA MET A 266 -25.08 -15.88 29.31
C MET A 266 -24.34 -16.39 28.09
N ASN A 267 -24.38 -17.71 27.83
CA ASN A 267 -23.52 -18.35 26.85
C ASN A 267 -23.88 -17.95 25.41
N HIS A 268 -22.90 -17.52 24.62
CA HIS A 268 -23.13 -17.11 23.25
C HIS A 268 -23.81 -18.18 22.37
N ALA A 269 -23.48 -19.46 22.53
CA ALA A 269 -24.15 -20.52 21.78
C ALA A 269 -25.65 -20.67 22.14
N LYS A 270 -26.04 -20.29 23.38
CA LYS A 270 -27.44 -20.20 23.80
C LYS A 270 -28.12 -19.00 23.14
N THR A 271 -27.49 -17.82 23.11
CA THR A 271 -27.99 -16.65 22.36
C THR A 271 -28.24 -16.97 20.88
N VAL A 272 -27.31 -17.68 20.23
CA VAL A 272 -27.45 -18.06 18.81
C VAL A 272 -28.61 -19.05 18.62
N SER A 273 -28.75 -20.04 19.50
CA SER A 273 -29.87 -20.98 19.49
C SER A 273 -31.21 -20.25 19.65
N ASP A 274 -31.33 -19.39 20.66
CA ASP A 274 -32.56 -18.65 20.99
C ASP A 274 -33.02 -17.74 19.85
N LEU A 275 -32.08 -17.05 19.18
CA LEU A 275 -32.41 -16.12 18.10
C LEU A 275 -32.60 -16.81 16.73
N SER A 276 -32.11 -18.04 16.55
CA SER A 276 -32.20 -18.76 15.27
C SER A 276 -33.64 -18.97 14.80
N VAL A 277 -34.60 -19.08 15.73
CA VAL A 277 -36.02 -19.32 15.42
C VAL A 277 -36.71 -18.14 14.72
N TYR A 278 -36.09 -16.95 14.69
CA TYR A 278 -36.61 -15.78 14.00
C TYR A 278 -36.07 -15.62 12.57
N ALA A 279 -35.06 -16.38 12.16
CA ALA A 279 -34.40 -16.21 10.86
C ALA A 279 -35.40 -16.32 9.69
N ASP A 280 -36.28 -17.33 9.72
CA ASP A 280 -37.33 -17.50 8.71
C ASP A 280 -38.34 -16.36 8.75
N ARG A 281 -38.80 -15.93 9.94
CA ARG A 281 -39.76 -14.82 10.11
C ARG A 281 -39.20 -13.48 9.58
N VAL A 282 -37.91 -13.23 9.77
CA VAL A 282 -37.21 -12.05 9.20
C VAL A 282 -37.14 -12.16 7.68
N ALA A 283 -36.84 -13.34 7.14
CA ALA A 283 -36.82 -13.57 5.69
C ALA A 283 -38.21 -13.38 5.06
N THR A 284 -39.29 -13.86 5.69
CA THR A 284 -40.67 -13.65 5.22
C THR A 284 -41.04 -12.17 5.24
N ALA A 285 -40.76 -11.44 6.33
CA ALA A 285 -40.99 -9.99 6.38
C ALA A 285 -40.24 -9.23 5.26
N ALA A 286 -38.98 -9.61 5.03
CA ALA A 286 -38.15 -9.04 3.96
C ALA A 286 -38.69 -9.37 2.55
N SER A 287 -39.33 -10.53 2.36
CA SER A 287 -39.93 -10.94 1.06
C SER A 287 -41.02 -9.98 0.57
N VAL A 288 -41.72 -9.31 1.50
CA VAL A 288 -42.72 -8.26 1.23
C VAL A 288 -42.17 -6.84 1.45
N ASN A 289 -40.85 -6.68 1.46
CA ASN A 289 -40.15 -5.40 1.63
C ASN A 289 -40.55 -4.66 2.91
N ARG A 290 -40.78 -5.41 4.00
CA ARG A 290 -40.99 -4.89 5.36
C ARG A 290 -39.83 -5.30 6.27
N SER A 291 -39.58 -4.51 7.29
CA SER A 291 -38.57 -4.85 8.31
C SER A 291 -39.19 -5.71 9.41
N PHE A 292 -38.35 -6.46 10.12
CA PHE A 292 -38.71 -7.16 11.34
C PHE A 292 -38.07 -6.47 12.56
N ILE A 293 -38.77 -6.37 13.69
CA ILE A 293 -38.23 -5.91 14.97
C ILE A 293 -38.49 -6.95 16.06
N LEU A 294 -37.65 -6.95 17.09
CA LEU A 294 -37.98 -7.64 18.33
C LEU A 294 -38.49 -6.61 19.34
N GLY A 295 -39.77 -6.71 19.65
CA GLY A 295 -40.24 -6.32 20.97
C GLY A 295 -39.73 -7.36 21.97
N THR A 296 -39.61 -6.96 23.21
CA THR A 296 -39.63 -7.93 24.32
C THR A 296 -41.06 -7.96 24.83
N GLN A 297 -41.56 -9.13 25.26
CA GLN A 297 -42.80 -9.22 26.04
C GLN A 297 -42.76 -10.42 26.98
N HIS A 298 -43.78 -10.59 27.84
CA HIS A 298 -43.82 -11.60 28.91
C HIS A 298 -45.02 -12.54 28.86
N PRO A 299 -44.96 -13.73 29.48
CA PRO A 299 -46.15 -14.47 29.89
C PRO A 299 -46.49 -14.14 31.35
N LEU A 300 -47.73 -13.70 31.59
CA LEU A 300 -48.40 -13.91 32.86
C LEU A 300 -49.11 -15.28 32.84
N HIS A 301 -49.16 -15.94 33.98
CA HIS A 301 -50.15 -16.99 34.26
C HIS A 301 -50.96 -16.51 35.49
N PRO A 302 -52.27 -16.82 35.58
CA PRO A 302 -53.19 -15.98 36.33
C PRO A 302 -53.15 -16.23 37.84
N PHE A 303 -53.30 -15.15 38.61
CA PHE A 303 -53.81 -15.24 39.98
C PHE A 303 -55.27 -15.67 39.94
N THR A 304 -55.57 -16.92 40.29
CA THR A 304 -56.92 -17.30 40.70
C THR A 304 -57.30 -16.58 41.99
N ALA A 305 -58.40 -15.83 41.97
CA ALA A 305 -58.85 -15.08 43.12
C ALA A 305 -59.33 -15.97 44.28
N GLU A 306 -58.50 -16.16 45.30
CA GLU A 306 -58.97 -16.50 46.64
C GLU A 306 -58.05 -15.91 47.73
N LYS A 307 -58.67 -15.39 48.80
CA LYS A 307 -57.97 -14.81 49.96
C LYS A 307 -57.48 -15.93 50.87
N GLU A 308 -56.31 -15.77 51.51
CA GLU A 308 -56.22 -15.64 52.99
C GLU A 308 -54.79 -15.42 53.54
N THR A 309 -54.69 -14.50 54.49
CA THR A 309 -53.69 -14.34 55.57
C THR A 309 -52.18 -14.57 55.33
N LEU A 310 -51.42 -13.48 55.46
CA LEU A 310 -49.96 -13.44 55.64
C LEU A 310 -49.50 -14.08 56.97
N THR A 311 -48.79 -15.21 56.91
CA THR A 311 -47.79 -15.62 57.93
C THR A 311 -46.69 -16.53 57.33
N ASP A 312 -45.44 -16.10 57.42
CA ASP A 312 -44.20 -16.91 57.47
C ASP A 312 -44.09 -18.18 56.59
N GLN A 313 -44.24 -18.08 55.26
CA GLN A 313 -43.61 -18.99 54.26
C GLN A 313 -43.86 -18.53 52.79
N CYS A 314 -43.20 -17.43 52.35
CA CYS A 314 -43.36 -16.92 50.99
C CYS A 314 -42.45 -17.60 49.95
N TRP A 315 -42.71 -18.87 49.66
CA TRP A 315 -42.36 -19.55 48.39
C TRP A 315 -43.49 -20.57 48.11
N PRO A 316 -44.07 -20.68 46.89
CA PRO A 316 -43.79 -19.94 45.65
C PRO A 316 -45.07 -19.46 44.93
N LEU A 317 -45.48 -18.18 45.05
CA LEU A 317 -46.57 -17.61 44.20
C LEU A 317 -46.68 -16.07 44.21
N CYS A 318 -45.60 -15.35 44.49
CA CYS A 318 -45.59 -13.87 44.46
C CYS A 318 -44.30 -13.34 43.82
N CYS A 319 -44.27 -13.28 42.49
CA CYS A 319 -43.32 -12.50 41.69
C CYS A 319 -44.01 -12.13 40.36
N VAL A 320 -44.06 -10.84 40.04
CA VAL A 320 -44.44 -10.38 38.69
C VAL A 320 -43.31 -10.75 37.76
N ALA A 321 -43.60 -11.59 36.78
CA ALA A 321 -42.63 -11.98 35.77
C ALA A 321 -42.63 -10.96 34.63
N GLY A 322 -41.43 -10.49 34.34
CA GLY A 322 -40.95 -9.63 33.24
C GLY A 322 -39.43 -9.86 33.16
N GLU A 323 -38.64 -9.52 32.13
CA GLU A 323 -38.85 -9.52 30.67
C GLU A 323 -37.53 -9.41 29.87
N THR A 324 -37.40 -10.19 28.77
CA THR A 324 -36.08 -10.61 28.21
C THR A 324 -35.13 -11.13 29.27
N ASN A 325 -35.70 -11.75 30.31
CA ASN A 325 -34.91 -12.15 31.45
C ASN A 325 -33.76 -13.04 31.05
N PHE A 326 -32.70 -12.80 31.79
CA PHE A 326 -31.63 -13.74 31.91
C PHE A 326 -32.19 -15.06 32.49
N HIS A 327 -33.11 -15.00 33.46
CA HIS A 327 -33.88 -16.15 33.92
C HIS A 327 -35.21 -15.78 34.61
N PRO A 328 -36.35 -16.43 34.30
CA PRO A 328 -37.64 -16.07 34.90
C PRO A 328 -37.84 -16.43 36.40
N PHE A 329 -36.85 -17.04 37.08
CA PHE A 329 -37.00 -17.51 38.46
C PHE A 329 -35.84 -17.18 39.42
N ASP A 330 -34.82 -16.40 39.03
CA ASP A 330 -33.71 -16.03 39.94
C ASP A 330 -33.43 -14.52 39.95
N VAL A 331 -33.92 -13.88 41.02
CA VAL A 331 -33.97 -12.42 41.18
C VAL A 331 -32.59 -11.76 41.34
N ASP A 332 -31.58 -12.51 41.80
CA ASP A 332 -30.22 -11.98 41.93
C ASP A 332 -29.47 -12.01 40.59
N MET A 333 -30.02 -12.68 39.56
CA MET A 333 -29.31 -13.03 38.33
C MET A 333 -29.56 -12.06 37.16
N ASP A 334 -30.78 -11.51 37.03
CA ASP A 334 -31.15 -10.54 35.99
C ASP A 334 -30.44 -9.18 36.12
N ALA A 335 -30.01 -8.81 37.33
CA ALA A 335 -29.33 -7.54 37.62
C ALA A 335 -27.79 -7.59 37.46
N THR A 336 -27.23 -8.68 36.91
CA THR A 336 -25.80 -8.99 36.92
C THR A 336 -25.02 -8.55 35.68
N PHE A 337 -23.69 -8.52 35.78
CA PHE A 337 -22.81 -8.34 34.62
C PHE A 337 -22.92 -9.47 33.59
N GLY A 338 -23.29 -10.69 34.00
CA GLY A 338 -23.62 -11.78 33.07
C GLY A 338 -24.85 -11.46 32.23
N ALA A 339 -25.89 -10.87 32.83
CA ALA A 339 -27.03 -10.32 32.10
C ALA A 339 -26.62 -9.18 31.15
N ALA A 340 -25.73 -8.28 31.57
CA ALA A 340 -25.18 -7.23 30.68
C ALA A 340 -24.44 -7.79 29.45
N LEU A 341 -23.67 -8.87 29.62
CA LEU A 341 -23.02 -9.55 28.49
C LEU A 341 -24.05 -10.19 27.55
N GLN A 342 -25.14 -10.76 28.09
CA GLN A 342 -26.23 -11.31 27.30
C GLN A 342 -27.03 -10.21 26.55
N THR A 343 -27.29 -9.06 27.17
CA THR A 343 -27.93 -7.89 26.52
C THR A 343 -27.11 -7.42 25.33
N LEU A 344 -25.78 -7.34 25.50
CA LEU A 344 -24.84 -7.00 24.42
C LEU A 344 -24.88 -8.05 23.29
N ASP A 345 -24.81 -9.33 23.62
CA ASP A 345 -24.79 -10.41 22.64
C ASP A 345 -26.10 -10.50 21.85
N LYS A 346 -27.25 -10.51 22.53
CA LYS A 346 -28.58 -10.51 21.91
C LYS A 346 -28.74 -9.32 20.96
N SER A 347 -28.28 -8.13 21.36
CA SER A 347 -28.33 -6.93 20.51
C SER A 347 -27.52 -7.10 19.22
N LEU A 348 -26.29 -7.62 19.30
CA LEU A 348 -25.42 -7.79 18.14
C LEU A 348 -25.87 -8.96 17.26
N ARG A 349 -26.21 -10.10 17.84
CA ARG A 349 -26.64 -11.30 17.10
C ARG A 349 -27.97 -11.09 16.37
N ALA A 350 -28.92 -10.39 16.98
CA ALA A 350 -30.21 -10.13 16.35
C ALA A 350 -30.08 -9.25 15.11
N VAL A 351 -29.26 -8.19 15.16
CA VAL A 351 -29.05 -7.35 13.96
C VAL A 351 -28.31 -8.10 12.84
N THR A 352 -27.45 -9.08 13.12
CA THR A 352 -26.86 -9.91 12.05
C THR A 352 -27.83 -10.91 11.42
N LEU A 353 -29.01 -11.13 12.01
CA LEU A 353 -30.10 -11.89 11.40
C LEU A 353 -31.04 -11.04 10.52
N GLY A 354 -30.84 -9.71 10.43
CA GLY A 354 -31.75 -8.81 9.72
C GLY A 354 -32.81 -8.13 10.59
N ILE A 355 -32.75 -8.30 11.92
CA ILE A 355 -33.69 -7.67 12.86
C ILE A 355 -33.30 -6.20 13.01
N LYS A 356 -34.23 -5.30 12.66
CA LYS A 356 -33.93 -3.87 12.49
C LYS A 356 -33.71 -3.13 13.82
N ARG A 357 -34.48 -3.47 14.85
CA ARG A 357 -34.41 -2.89 16.20
C ARG A 357 -34.80 -3.91 17.26
N LEU A 358 -34.23 -3.72 18.45
CA LEU A 358 -34.58 -4.44 19.68
C LEU A 358 -35.04 -3.43 20.74
N PHE A 359 -36.16 -3.69 21.41
CA PHE A 359 -36.74 -2.82 22.44
C PHE A 359 -36.75 -3.51 23.80
N PHE A 360 -35.76 -3.25 24.65
CA PHE A 360 -35.64 -3.89 25.97
C PHE A 360 -36.64 -3.35 27.00
N HIS A 361 -37.42 -4.21 27.64
CA HIS A 361 -38.46 -3.83 28.59
C HIS A 361 -37.96 -3.07 29.83
N GLN A 362 -38.80 -2.15 30.30
CA GLN A 362 -38.72 -1.44 31.56
C GLN A 362 -40.11 -1.55 32.21
N GLY A 363 -40.24 -2.50 33.14
CA GLY A 363 -41.53 -2.87 33.73
C GLY A 363 -41.91 -1.97 34.91
N THR A 364 -42.66 -2.50 35.87
CA THR A 364 -42.97 -1.80 37.12
C THR A 364 -41.68 -1.36 37.84
N ILE A 365 -41.56 -0.05 38.08
CA ILE A 365 -40.40 0.57 38.75
C ILE A 365 -40.12 -0.14 40.09
N ASN A 366 -38.85 -0.42 40.36
CA ASN A 366 -38.35 -1.13 41.55
C ASN A 366 -38.85 -2.58 41.72
N GLN A 367 -39.60 -3.15 40.78
CA GLN A 367 -40.13 -4.52 40.84
C GLN A 367 -39.68 -5.38 39.66
N ALA A 368 -39.53 -4.76 38.49
CA ALA A 368 -38.93 -5.39 37.33
C ALA A 368 -37.40 -5.53 37.49
N LEU A 369 -36.95 -6.77 37.67
CA LEU A 369 -35.60 -7.15 38.13
C LEU A 369 -34.49 -6.99 37.07
N PHE A 370 -34.90 -6.83 35.82
CA PHE A 370 -34.13 -6.73 34.58
C PHE A 370 -34.14 -5.30 34.01
N ASN A 371 -34.88 -4.36 34.65
CA ASN A 371 -34.88 -2.95 34.27
C ASN A 371 -33.44 -2.44 34.13
N TRP A 372 -33.22 -1.50 33.22
CA TRP A 372 -31.93 -0.82 33.10
C TRP A 372 -31.71 0.20 34.23
N TRP A 373 -32.79 0.63 34.89
CA TRP A 373 -32.80 1.61 35.98
C TRP A 373 -33.94 1.33 36.99
N SER A 374 -33.68 1.61 38.27
CA SER A 374 -34.70 1.75 39.32
C SER A 374 -35.06 3.24 39.51
N ASP A 375 -35.76 3.57 40.59
CA ASP A 375 -35.94 4.96 41.03
C ASP A 375 -34.64 5.66 41.47
N ASN A 376 -33.59 4.89 41.80
CA ASN A 376 -32.40 5.37 42.51
C ASN A 376 -31.06 4.70 42.12
N GLN A 377 -31.05 3.78 41.14
CA GLN A 377 -29.85 3.05 40.71
C GLN A 377 -29.89 2.71 39.21
N ILE A 378 -28.71 2.54 38.61
CA ILE A 378 -28.55 1.98 37.26
C ILE A 378 -28.16 0.51 37.41
N ASN A 379 -28.86 -0.39 36.72
CA ASN A 379 -28.59 -1.83 36.79
C ASN A 379 -27.55 -2.27 35.74
N ALA A 380 -26.89 -3.41 35.95
CA ALA A 380 -25.83 -3.87 35.04
C ALA A 380 -26.27 -4.05 33.57
N PRO A 381 -27.48 -4.55 33.22
CA PRO A 381 -27.95 -4.68 31.83
C PRO A 381 -27.87 -3.40 30.99
N PHE A 382 -28.02 -2.22 31.60
CA PHE A 382 -27.81 -0.92 30.95
C PHE A 382 -26.45 -0.81 30.27
N TYR A 383 -25.39 -1.29 30.92
CA TYR A 383 -24.03 -1.27 30.36
C TYR A 383 -23.91 -2.13 29.10
N GLY A 384 -24.64 -3.25 29.05
CA GLY A 384 -24.73 -4.13 27.88
C GLY A 384 -25.38 -3.43 26.68
N GLY A 385 -26.57 -2.85 26.89
CA GLY A 385 -27.27 -2.08 25.87
C GLY A 385 -26.47 -0.86 25.39
N TYR A 386 -25.86 -0.12 26.32
CA TYR A 386 -25.02 1.04 26.02
C TYR A 386 -23.75 0.66 25.25
N PHE A 387 -23.12 -0.48 25.58
CA PHE A 387 -21.96 -0.97 24.82
C PHE A 387 -22.35 -1.51 23.44
N ALA A 388 -23.54 -2.10 23.29
CA ALA A 388 -24.09 -2.47 21.98
C ALA A 388 -24.33 -1.24 21.11
N ALA A 389 -24.89 -0.16 21.68
CA ALA A 389 -25.03 1.12 21.00
C ALA A 389 -23.67 1.69 20.58
N LEU A 390 -22.67 1.72 21.47
CA LEU A 390 -21.30 2.15 21.14
C LEU A 390 -20.67 1.31 20.01
N ALA A 391 -20.94 0.00 19.96
CA ALA A 391 -20.46 -0.87 18.90
C ALA A 391 -21.14 -0.55 17.55
N LEU A 392 -22.47 -0.50 17.51
CA LEU A 392 -23.24 -0.36 16.27
C LEU A 392 -23.21 1.06 15.68
N ALA A 393 -23.16 2.10 16.53
CA ALA A 393 -23.35 3.48 16.10
C ALA A 393 -22.35 3.97 15.05
N GLY A 394 -22.86 4.62 14.01
CA GLY A 394 -22.06 5.16 12.90
C GLY A 394 -21.46 4.11 11.97
N GLY A 395 -21.87 2.85 12.08
CA GLY A 395 -21.71 1.84 11.03
C GLY A 395 -22.85 1.86 10.02
N ASP A 396 -22.67 1.20 8.88
CA ASP A 396 -23.71 0.97 7.87
C ASP A 396 -24.02 -0.51 7.62
N HIS A 397 -23.10 -1.43 7.93
CA HIS A 397 -23.34 -2.88 7.88
C HIS A 397 -22.66 -3.61 9.04
N ILE A 398 -23.17 -4.80 9.38
CA ILE A 398 -22.58 -5.75 10.34
C ILE A 398 -22.48 -7.16 9.76
N VAL A 399 -21.50 -7.93 10.22
CA VAL A 399 -21.40 -9.39 9.97
C VAL A 399 -20.77 -10.08 11.18
N GLU A 400 -21.18 -11.30 11.49
CA GLU A 400 -20.47 -12.21 12.39
C GLU A 400 -19.25 -12.86 11.72
N LEU A 401 -18.26 -13.31 12.51
CA LEU A 401 -17.12 -14.11 12.03
C LEU A 401 -17.04 -15.50 12.68
N ASP A 402 -17.89 -15.79 13.65
CA ASP A 402 -17.92 -17.05 14.38
C ASP A 402 -18.93 -18.06 13.82
N SER A 403 -18.93 -19.27 14.38
CA SER A 403 -19.84 -20.35 14.02
C SER A 403 -21.00 -20.53 15.02
N GLY A 404 -21.18 -19.61 15.96
CA GLY A 404 -22.22 -19.63 16.99
C GLY A 404 -22.20 -20.84 17.93
N SER A 405 -21.10 -21.58 18.00
CA SER A 405 -21.02 -22.91 18.64
C SER A 405 -20.18 -22.96 19.91
N ASN A 406 -19.73 -21.82 20.44
CA ASN A 406 -18.93 -21.70 21.66
C ASN A 406 -19.23 -20.38 22.41
N SER A 407 -18.55 -20.13 23.54
CA SER A 407 -18.72 -18.95 24.41
C SER A 407 -18.18 -17.62 23.86
N TYR A 408 -17.75 -17.53 22.60
CA TYR A 408 -17.03 -16.37 22.08
C TYR A 408 -17.62 -15.87 20.76
N ALA A 409 -18.24 -14.69 20.79
CA ALA A 409 -18.81 -14.04 19.62
C ALA A 409 -17.83 -13.03 18.99
N GLN A 410 -17.85 -12.89 17.66
CA GLN A 410 -17.06 -11.88 16.96
C GLN A 410 -17.86 -11.19 15.86
N TYR A 411 -17.98 -9.86 15.96
CA TYR A 411 -18.76 -9.05 15.03
C TYR A 411 -17.90 -7.94 14.41
N VAL A 412 -18.05 -7.69 13.10
CA VAL A 412 -17.37 -6.60 12.39
C VAL A 412 -18.39 -5.58 11.92
N ILE A 413 -18.17 -4.31 12.29
CA ILE A 413 -19.01 -3.18 11.88
C ILE A 413 -18.29 -2.39 10.80
N TYR A 414 -18.95 -2.25 9.66
CA TYR A 414 -18.46 -1.55 8.48
C TYR A 414 -18.99 -0.12 8.42
N ARG A 415 -18.23 0.75 7.74
CA ARG A 415 -18.67 2.07 7.29
C ARG A 415 -18.02 2.40 5.96
N GLN A 416 -18.79 2.86 4.98
CA GLN A 416 -18.33 3.26 3.65
C GLN A 416 -17.45 2.18 2.98
N GLY A 417 -17.87 0.92 3.10
CA GLY A 417 -17.18 -0.23 2.49
C GLY A 417 -15.97 -0.77 3.24
N ARG A 418 -15.62 -0.24 4.43
CA ARG A 418 -14.42 -0.62 5.21
C ARG A 418 -14.76 -1.06 6.64
N PRO A 419 -14.06 -2.05 7.22
CA PRO A 419 -14.24 -2.40 8.63
C PRO A 419 -13.74 -1.26 9.52
N THR A 420 -14.56 -0.85 10.49
CA THR A 420 -14.24 0.28 11.40
C THR A 420 -14.16 -0.12 12.86
N LYS A 421 -14.91 -1.15 13.28
CA LYS A 421 -14.89 -1.71 14.63
C LYS A 421 -14.96 -3.23 14.54
N VAL A 422 -14.32 -3.90 15.48
CA VAL A 422 -14.48 -5.33 15.72
C VAL A 422 -14.87 -5.49 17.19
N VAL A 423 -15.98 -6.18 17.46
CA VAL A 423 -16.40 -6.53 18.82
C VAL A 423 -15.95 -7.96 19.09
N LEU A 424 -15.27 -8.15 20.21
CA LEU A 424 -14.90 -9.46 20.72
C LEU A 424 -15.66 -9.67 22.03
N LEU A 425 -16.54 -10.66 22.07
CA LEU A 425 -17.28 -11.03 23.27
C LEU A 425 -16.69 -12.32 23.86
N ASN A 426 -16.64 -12.38 25.18
CA ASN A 426 -16.35 -13.60 25.93
C ASN A 426 -17.45 -13.77 26.99
N THR A 427 -18.22 -14.86 26.84
CA THR A 427 -19.33 -15.23 27.72
C THR A 427 -19.00 -16.41 28.63
N ASP A 428 -17.73 -16.77 28.83
CA ASP A 428 -17.36 -17.75 29.85
C ASP A 428 -17.69 -17.20 31.23
N TYR A 429 -18.50 -17.95 31.98
CA TYR A 429 -18.90 -17.59 33.34
C TYR A 429 -17.73 -17.61 34.32
N TYR A 430 -17.61 -16.56 35.12
CA TYR A 430 -16.61 -16.47 36.19
C TYR A 430 -17.23 -15.88 37.46
N SER A 431 -17.29 -16.68 38.53
CA SER A 431 -17.99 -16.34 39.79
C SER A 431 -17.24 -15.38 40.72
N GLY A 432 -16.12 -14.79 40.27
CA GLY A 432 -15.25 -13.97 41.12
C GLY A 432 -14.29 -14.77 42.01
N SER A 433 -14.33 -16.09 41.94
CA SER A 433 -13.44 -17.00 42.70
C SER A 433 -12.86 -18.10 41.79
N GLY A 434 -11.68 -18.62 42.16
CA GLY A 434 -10.95 -19.60 41.35
C GLY A 434 -10.07 -18.98 40.26
N GLU A 435 -9.57 -19.81 39.34
CA GLU A 435 -8.77 -19.34 38.19
C GLU A 435 -9.69 -18.83 37.07
N ARG A 436 -9.45 -17.60 36.61
CA ARG A 436 -10.16 -17.03 35.45
C ARG A 436 -9.49 -17.52 34.17
N THR A 437 -10.25 -18.16 33.28
CA THR A 437 -9.76 -18.57 31.97
C THR A 437 -9.35 -17.35 31.14
N SER A 438 -8.26 -17.50 30.37
CA SER A 438 -7.81 -16.51 29.40
C SER A 438 -7.64 -17.21 28.06
N ILE A 439 -8.23 -16.64 27.02
CA ILE A 439 -8.06 -17.10 25.64
C ILE A 439 -7.31 -16.06 24.82
N SER A 440 -6.57 -16.53 23.81
CA SER A 440 -5.93 -15.69 22.81
C SER A 440 -6.78 -15.70 21.54
N ILE A 441 -7.36 -14.55 21.21
CA ILE A 441 -8.03 -14.32 19.93
C ILE A 441 -7.05 -13.61 19.00
N THR A 442 -6.78 -14.21 17.84
CA THR A 442 -5.99 -13.63 16.76
C THR A 442 -6.93 -13.03 15.72
N LEU A 443 -6.75 -11.74 15.42
CA LEU A 443 -7.42 -11.07 14.30
C LEU A 443 -6.42 -10.83 13.17
N ASP A 444 -6.73 -11.35 11.98
CA ASP A 444 -6.02 -11.01 10.75
C ASP A 444 -6.92 -10.20 9.79
N GLY A 445 -6.38 -9.73 8.66
CA GLY A 445 -7.08 -8.82 7.74
C GLY A 445 -7.16 -7.35 8.20
N LEU A 446 -6.65 -7.00 9.38
CA LEU A 446 -6.63 -5.63 9.89
C LEU A 446 -5.76 -4.70 9.03
N VAL A 447 -6.36 -3.59 8.56
CA VAL A 447 -5.70 -2.62 7.66
C VAL A 447 -4.92 -1.49 8.38
N SER A 448 -4.93 -1.46 9.72
CA SER A 448 -4.21 -0.45 10.53
C SER A 448 -3.15 -1.09 11.41
N SER A 449 -1.94 -0.53 11.40
CA SER A 449 -0.82 -0.95 12.27
C SER A 449 -1.01 -0.58 13.75
N LYS A 450 -1.95 0.32 14.05
CA LYS A 450 -2.34 0.71 15.41
C LYS A 450 -3.83 0.49 15.59
N VAL A 451 -4.20 -0.27 16.63
CA VAL A 451 -5.59 -0.45 17.04
C VAL A 451 -5.78 0.08 18.46
N LYS A 452 -6.92 0.72 18.70
CA LYS A 452 -7.38 1.09 20.03
C LYS A 452 -8.49 0.13 20.44
N ALA A 453 -8.45 -0.37 21.66
CA ALA A 453 -9.50 -1.21 22.22
C ALA A 453 -10.20 -0.47 23.37
N LEU A 454 -11.52 -0.58 23.41
CA LEU A 454 -12.36 -0.14 24.52
C LEU A 454 -12.94 -1.39 25.17
N ARG A 455 -12.73 -1.56 26.48
CA ARG A 455 -13.10 -2.77 27.21
C ARG A 455 -14.30 -2.51 28.12
N MET A 456 -15.37 -3.30 27.98
CA MET A 456 -16.39 -3.44 29.02
C MET A 456 -15.97 -4.57 29.99
N THR A 457 -15.98 -4.34 31.30
CA THR A 457 -15.53 -5.34 32.28
C THR A 457 -16.08 -5.13 33.69
N ALA A 458 -16.22 -6.22 34.44
CA ALA A 458 -16.52 -6.26 35.88
C ALA A 458 -15.65 -7.31 36.59
N MET A 459 -15.74 -7.35 37.93
CA MET A 459 -14.95 -8.26 38.78
C MET A 459 -15.34 -9.74 38.59
N SER A 460 -16.63 -10.03 38.43
CA SER A 460 -17.22 -11.34 38.15
C SER A 460 -18.44 -11.20 37.24
N SER A 461 -18.98 -12.33 36.77
CA SER A 461 -20.29 -12.36 36.09
C SER A 461 -21.42 -11.94 37.03
N ASP A 462 -21.34 -12.26 38.33
CA ASP A 462 -22.39 -12.00 39.33
C ASP A 462 -22.37 -10.56 39.89
N VAL A 463 -21.54 -9.66 39.35
CA VAL A 463 -21.51 -8.26 39.81
C VAL A 463 -22.83 -7.57 39.49
N THR A 464 -23.60 -7.29 40.54
CA THR A 464 -24.72 -6.36 40.54
C THR A 464 -24.24 -4.97 40.95
N THR A 465 -24.93 -3.91 40.52
CA THR A 465 -24.58 -2.53 40.90
C THR A 465 -24.97 -2.16 42.32
N ASN A 466 -25.84 -2.95 42.96
CA ASN A 466 -26.39 -2.70 44.30
C ASN A 466 -25.53 -3.24 45.47
N ARG A 467 -24.43 -3.99 45.22
CA ARG A 467 -23.59 -4.59 46.28
C ARG A 467 -22.16 -4.04 46.26
N ASN A 468 -21.74 -3.46 47.39
CA ASN A 468 -20.34 -3.11 47.74
C ASN A 468 -19.61 -2.04 46.89
N GLY A 469 -20.29 -1.26 46.03
CA GLY A 469 -19.67 -0.16 45.28
C GLY A 469 -18.74 -0.60 44.16
N THR A 470 -18.85 -1.84 43.71
CA THR A 470 -18.16 -2.37 42.52
C THR A 470 -19.10 -2.32 41.33
N TYR A 471 -18.83 -1.41 40.39
CA TYR A 471 -19.62 -1.25 39.17
C TYR A 471 -19.00 -2.00 37.99
N PRO A 472 -19.81 -2.44 37.00
CA PRO A 472 -19.32 -2.65 35.64
C PRO A 472 -18.66 -1.36 35.12
N THR A 473 -17.65 -1.49 34.27
CA THR A 473 -16.95 -0.33 33.70
C THR A 473 -16.76 -0.45 32.20
N ILE A 474 -16.77 0.68 31.50
CA ILE A 474 -16.46 0.81 30.07
C ILE A 474 -15.25 1.72 29.95
N GLY A 475 -14.10 1.17 29.56
CA GLY A 475 -12.82 1.90 29.57
C GLY A 475 -12.44 2.46 30.94
N GLY A 476 -12.93 1.86 32.04
CA GLY A 476 -12.74 2.36 33.40
C GLY A 476 -13.67 3.50 33.84
N GLN A 477 -14.66 3.88 33.02
CA GLN A 477 -15.78 4.73 33.46
C GLN A 477 -16.98 3.88 33.90
N TYR A 478 -17.77 4.42 34.82
CA TYR A 478 -19.07 3.91 35.24
C TYR A 478 -20.08 5.05 35.29
N PHE A 479 -21.36 4.76 35.52
CA PHE A 479 -22.42 5.78 35.54
C PHE A 479 -22.86 6.15 36.95
N SER A 480 -23.20 7.42 37.13
CA SER A 480 -23.81 7.98 38.34
C SER A 480 -25.26 7.54 38.49
N ASP A 481 -25.58 6.91 39.62
CA ASP A 481 -26.95 6.51 39.98
C ASP A 481 -27.91 7.71 40.18
N VAL A 482 -27.39 8.93 40.29
CA VAL A 482 -28.18 10.17 40.50
C VAL A 482 -28.61 10.82 39.18
N ASP A 483 -27.71 10.86 38.20
CA ASP A 483 -27.87 11.70 37.00
C ASP A 483 -27.37 11.07 35.68
N CYS A 484 -27.04 9.78 35.71
CA CYS A 484 -26.46 9.03 34.59
C CYS A 484 -25.24 9.73 33.93
N SER A 485 -24.50 10.55 34.68
CA SER A 485 -23.22 11.12 34.25
C SER A 485 -22.12 10.06 34.31
N SER A 486 -21.19 10.10 33.34
CA SER A 486 -20.04 9.20 33.33
C SER A 486 -19.00 9.64 34.37
N ILE A 487 -18.77 8.80 35.39
CA ILE A 487 -17.76 9.02 36.43
C ILE A 487 -16.45 8.32 36.04
N GLY A 488 -15.33 9.01 36.26
CA GLY A 488 -13.99 8.54 35.91
C GLY A 488 -13.52 9.02 34.53
N ALA A 489 -12.33 8.58 34.12
CA ALA A 489 -11.72 8.96 32.85
C ALA A 489 -11.75 7.79 31.86
N LEU A 490 -12.26 8.02 30.64
CA LEU A 490 -12.32 7.04 29.57
C LEU A 490 -10.90 6.64 29.12
N LYS A 491 -10.56 5.36 29.28
CA LYS A 491 -9.27 4.80 28.85
C LYS A 491 -9.48 3.87 27.67
N TYR A 492 -8.68 4.10 26.63
CA TYR A 492 -8.48 3.16 25.55
C TYR A 492 -7.18 2.39 25.81
N GLU A 493 -7.23 1.08 25.65
CA GLU A 493 -6.04 0.29 25.45
C GLU A 493 -5.52 0.53 24.03
N SER A 494 -4.22 0.34 23.80
CA SER A 494 -3.63 0.43 22.47
C SER A 494 -2.65 -0.71 22.28
N THR A 495 -2.75 -1.39 21.15
CA THR A 495 -1.79 -2.40 20.74
C THR A 495 -1.42 -2.20 19.27
N THR A 496 -0.23 -2.67 18.90
CA THR A 496 0.25 -2.71 17.52
C THR A 496 -0.24 -3.98 16.86
N ALA A 497 -0.93 -3.85 15.73
CA ALA A 497 -1.19 -5.00 14.87
C ALA A 497 0.13 -5.40 14.19
N SER A 498 0.69 -6.55 14.57
CA SER A 498 1.85 -7.15 13.89
C SER A 498 1.45 -7.62 12.50
N ARG A 499 2.34 -7.43 11.51
CA ARG A 499 2.09 -7.92 10.16
C ARG A 499 2.17 -9.44 10.15
N GLY A 500 1.05 -10.13 9.95
CA GLY A 500 0.98 -11.59 9.90
C GLY A 500 1.69 -12.14 8.66
N GLY A 501 3.00 -12.37 8.76
CA GLY A 501 3.83 -12.89 7.68
C GLY A 501 5.24 -13.20 8.18
N TYR A 502 5.94 -14.09 7.48
CA TYR A 502 7.36 -14.31 7.75
C TYR A 502 8.17 -13.18 7.09
N PRO A 503 9.23 -12.66 7.75
CA PRO A 503 10.08 -11.63 7.15
C PRO A 503 10.80 -12.12 5.88
N PRO A 504 11.26 -11.21 5.01
CA PRO A 504 12.28 -11.54 4.01
C PRO A 504 13.60 -11.92 4.70
N THR A 505 14.50 -12.58 3.97
CA THR A 505 15.78 -13.06 4.52
C THR A 505 16.90 -12.43 3.72
N LEU A 506 17.44 -11.33 4.22
CA LEU A 506 18.47 -10.57 3.52
C LEU A 506 19.87 -11.06 3.85
N ALA A 507 20.74 -11.06 2.85
CA ALA A 507 22.18 -11.23 2.99
C ALA A 507 22.88 -10.02 2.35
N ILE A 508 23.95 -9.54 3.01
CA ILE A 508 24.91 -8.59 2.44
C ILE A 508 26.06 -9.42 1.86
N THR A 509 26.49 -9.10 0.65
CA THR A 509 27.66 -9.71 0.02
C THR A 509 28.50 -8.69 -0.74
N GLY A 510 29.82 -8.81 -0.59
CA GLY A 510 30.78 -8.02 -1.38
C GLY A 510 30.83 -6.55 -0.98
N ALA A 511 30.41 -6.21 0.24
CA ALA A 511 30.49 -4.85 0.75
C ALA A 511 31.94 -4.35 0.69
N THR A 512 32.13 -3.19 0.06
CA THR A 512 33.45 -2.64 -0.25
C THR A 512 33.49 -1.15 0.07
N LEU A 513 34.50 -0.72 0.83
CA LEU A 513 34.89 0.69 0.89
C LEU A 513 35.45 1.06 -0.48
N THR A 514 34.77 1.94 -1.21
CA THR A 514 35.16 2.32 -2.57
C THR A 514 36.02 3.59 -2.57
N SER A 515 36.65 3.87 -3.71
CA SER A 515 37.42 5.10 -3.97
C SER A 515 36.59 6.24 -4.57
N LYS A 516 35.26 6.11 -4.64
CA LYS A 516 34.33 7.15 -5.09
C LYS A 516 33.55 7.80 -3.93
N TRP A 517 33.05 9.01 -4.16
CA TRP A 517 32.18 9.74 -3.23
C TRP A 517 30.86 10.16 -3.88
N ILE A 518 29.87 10.47 -3.04
CA ILE A 518 28.60 11.05 -3.48
C ILE A 518 28.90 12.44 -4.08
N GLU A 519 28.60 12.64 -5.36
CA GLU A 519 28.85 13.89 -6.07
C GLU A 519 28.21 15.09 -5.34
N GLY A 520 28.94 16.21 -5.22
CA GLY A 520 28.47 17.40 -4.49
C GLY A 520 28.47 17.29 -2.96
N SER A 521 28.82 16.14 -2.39
CA SER A 521 29.07 16.02 -0.94
C SER A 521 30.46 16.51 -0.55
N ASN A 522 30.68 16.75 0.75
CA ASN A 522 32.03 16.95 1.30
C ASN A 522 32.74 15.60 1.47
N TYR A 523 33.15 15.00 0.34
CA TYR A 523 33.87 13.72 0.28
C TYR A 523 33.21 12.60 1.10
N THR A 524 31.89 12.46 1.00
CA THR A 524 31.17 11.31 1.59
C THR A 524 31.50 10.06 0.79
N GLN A 525 32.41 9.24 1.31
CA GLN A 525 32.86 7.99 0.69
C GLN A 525 31.69 7.01 0.57
N VAL A 526 31.61 6.32 -0.57
CA VAL A 526 30.60 5.29 -0.80
C VAL A 526 31.12 3.93 -0.32
N VAL A 527 30.34 3.26 0.52
CA VAL A 527 30.40 1.81 0.71
C VAL A 527 29.35 1.19 -0.20
N GLU A 528 29.77 0.38 -1.17
CA GLU A 528 28.87 -0.30 -2.11
C GLU A 528 28.81 -1.80 -1.79
N MET A 529 27.62 -2.40 -1.90
CA MET A 529 27.38 -3.81 -1.58
C MET A 529 26.24 -4.38 -2.42
N VAL A 530 26.14 -5.72 -2.47
CA VAL A 530 24.97 -6.40 -3.00
C VAL A 530 24.09 -6.90 -1.85
N ILE A 531 22.81 -6.53 -1.89
CA ILE A 531 21.79 -7.07 -0.98
C ILE A 531 21.00 -8.13 -1.74
N THR A 532 20.96 -9.34 -1.19
CA THR A 532 20.24 -10.48 -1.77
C THR A 532 19.10 -10.92 -0.85
N ASN A 533 17.88 -11.02 -1.38
CA ASN A 533 16.77 -11.65 -0.67
C ASN A 533 16.81 -13.16 -0.91
N SER A 534 17.39 -13.90 0.02
CA SER A 534 17.51 -15.36 -0.01
C SER A 534 16.22 -16.10 0.36
N ASN A 535 15.16 -15.38 0.77
CA ASN A 535 13.84 -15.97 0.96
C ASN A 535 13.25 -16.37 -0.41
N LYS A 536 12.50 -17.49 -0.44
CA LYS A 536 11.91 -18.07 -1.66
C LYS A 536 10.46 -17.64 -1.92
N GLN A 537 9.84 -16.91 -0.99
CA GLN A 537 8.41 -16.57 -1.01
C GLN A 537 8.17 -15.09 -0.71
N ASN A 538 8.83 -14.55 0.31
CA ASN A 538 8.54 -13.21 0.83
C ASN A 538 9.38 -12.14 0.14
N TYR A 539 8.72 -11.05 -0.27
CA TYR A 539 9.36 -9.87 -0.81
C TYR A 539 9.91 -9.00 0.33
N LEU A 540 10.97 -8.26 0.06
CA LEU A 540 11.24 -7.00 0.76
C LEU A 540 10.34 -5.92 0.15
N THR A 541 9.74 -5.08 0.99
CA THR A 541 8.74 -4.05 0.64
C THR A 541 8.94 -2.78 1.46
N LEU A 542 8.17 -1.72 1.14
CA LEU A 542 8.09 -0.50 1.95
C LEU A 542 7.79 -0.76 3.44
N ALA A 543 7.04 -1.82 3.76
CA ALA A 543 6.66 -2.15 5.13
C ALA A 543 7.87 -2.58 5.99
N ASP A 544 8.93 -3.11 5.37
CA ASP A 544 10.06 -3.72 6.06
C ASP A 544 11.10 -2.71 6.57
N THR A 545 11.04 -1.46 6.09
CA THR A 545 11.88 -0.34 6.58
C THR A 545 13.37 -0.66 6.63
N LEU A 546 13.92 -1.26 5.57
CA LEU A 546 15.35 -1.58 5.49
C LEU A 546 16.22 -0.32 5.60
N SER A 547 17.05 -0.29 6.62
CA SER A 547 18.12 0.70 6.82
C SER A 547 19.46 -0.03 6.92
N ILE A 548 20.44 0.43 6.17
CA ILE A 548 21.81 -0.10 6.17
C ILE A 548 22.76 0.97 6.65
N THR A 549 23.55 0.63 7.66
CA THR A 549 24.54 1.51 8.28
C THR A 549 25.91 0.84 8.33
N VAL A 550 26.93 1.63 8.60
CA VAL A 550 28.31 1.20 8.83
C VAL A 550 28.69 1.53 10.27
N GLU A 551 28.95 0.48 11.04
CA GLU A 551 29.46 0.54 12.41
C GLU A 551 30.99 0.37 12.38
N SER A 552 31.72 1.34 12.93
CA SER A 552 33.18 1.35 12.94
C SER A 552 33.70 2.29 14.02
N ASP A 553 34.91 2.04 14.52
CA ASP A 553 35.63 3.03 15.33
C ASP A 553 36.10 4.21 14.47
N SER A 554 36.41 4.00 13.19
CA SER A 554 37.00 5.00 12.29
C SER A 554 35.99 5.77 11.43
N LEU A 555 34.82 5.20 11.16
CA LEU A 555 33.82 5.75 10.24
C LEU A 555 32.51 6.11 10.95
N ILE A 556 31.81 7.12 10.43
CA ILE A 556 30.43 7.44 10.77
C ILE A 556 29.56 7.35 9.52
N THR A 557 28.38 6.73 9.64
CA THR A 557 27.37 6.75 8.58
C THR A 557 26.72 8.12 8.52
N VAL A 558 26.70 8.74 7.34
CA VAL A 558 26.06 10.04 7.09
C VAL A 558 24.90 9.95 6.11
N VAL A 559 24.88 8.94 5.23
CA VAL A 559 23.75 8.60 4.36
C VAL A 559 23.48 7.10 4.50
N PRO A 560 22.42 6.66 5.20
CA PRO A 560 22.10 5.24 5.31
C PRO A 560 21.63 4.68 3.97
N GLY A 561 21.96 3.41 3.71
CA GLY A 561 21.49 2.68 2.53
C GLY A 561 20.06 2.18 2.72
N THR A 562 19.26 2.22 1.67
CA THR A 562 17.84 1.81 1.70
C THR A 562 17.48 1.03 0.43
N LEU A 563 16.45 0.19 0.52
CA LEU A 563 15.87 -0.49 -0.63
C LEU A 563 14.37 -0.72 -0.41
N THR A 564 13.56 -0.27 -1.36
CA THR A 564 12.09 -0.29 -1.25
C THR A 564 11.46 -1.63 -1.64
N ARG A 565 12.08 -2.36 -2.56
CA ARG A 565 11.56 -3.62 -3.10
C ARG A 565 12.70 -4.57 -3.45
N LEU A 566 12.59 -5.82 -3.02
CA LEU A 566 13.46 -6.90 -3.48
C LEU A 566 12.69 -8.23 -3.47
N ALA A 567 12.41 -8.77 -4.65
CA ALA A 567 11.64 -9.99 -4.78
C ALA A 567 12.45 -11.24 -4.31
N PRO A 568 11.77 -12.36 -4.03
CA PRO A 568 12.42 -13.62 -3.67
C PRO A 568 13.53 -14.03 -4.63
N SER A 569 14.66 -14.47 -4.08
CA SER A 569 15.86 -14.91 -4.83
C SER A 569 16.48 -13.85 -5.76
N GLN A 570 16.20 -12.55 -5.56
CA GLN A 570 16.78 -11.45 -6.34
C GLN A 570 17.81 -10.65 -5.52
N SER A 571 18.64 -9.90 -6.24
CA SER A 571 19.70 -9.07 -5.67
C SER A 571 19.65 -7.64 -6.22
N ALA A 572 20.12 -6.68 -5.43
CA ALA A 572 20.25 -5.28 -5.83
C ALA A 572 21.54 -4.68 -5.26
N VAL A 573 22.16 -3.77 -6.02
CA VAL A 573 23.29 -2.96 -5.53
C VAL A 573 22.73 -1.86 -4.63
N VAL A 574 23.28 -1.73 -3.42
CA VAL A 574 22.92 -0.69 -2.45
C VAL A 574 24.20 0.03 -2.01
N GLN A 575 24.07 1.32 -1.70
CA GLN A 575 25.17 2.19 -1.31
C GLN A 575 24.88 2.83 0.05
N VAL A 576 25.93 3.01 0.86
CA VAL A 576 25.90 3.73 2.14
C VAL A 576 26.97 4.82 2.09
N GLY A 577 26.63 6.05 2.45
CA GLY A 577 27.58 7.17 2.54
C GLY A 577 28.20 7.26 3.93
N VAL A 578 29.54 7.25 3.99
CA VAL A 578 30.32 7.35 5.23
C VAL A 578 31.31 8.51 5.21
N GLN A 579 31.73 8.95 6.39
CA GLN A 579 32.82 9.90 6.58
C GLN A 579 33.77 9.42 7.68
N ASN A 580 35.03 9.87 7.61
CA ASN A 580 36.03 9.63 8.65
C ASN A 580 35.64 10.36 9.94
N LYS A 581 35.76 9.69 11.09
CA LYS A 581 35.64 10.35 12.39
C LYS A 581 36.84 11.28 12.65
N PRO A 582 36.69 12.30 13.52
CA PRO A 582 37.79 13.19 13.89
C PRO A 582 39.03 12.43 14.36
N GLY A 583 40.19 12.77 13.79
CA GLY A 583 41.48 12.14 14.11
C GLY A 583 41.88 10.95 13.23
N VAL A 584 40.99 10.47 12.35
CA VAL A 584 41.28 9.37 11.42
C VAL A 584 41.96 9.91 10.15
N THR A 585 43.19 9.48 9.89
CA THR A 585 43.96 9.88 8.70
C THR A 585 43.33 9.33 7.42
N PRO A 586 43.01 10.18 6.41
CA PRO A 586 42.50 9.72 5.12
C PRO A 586 43.42 8.71 4.44
N GLY A 587 42.84 7.65 3.88
CA GLY A 587 43.57 6.55 3.25
C GLY A 587 44.16 5.50 4.20
N SER A 588 44.09 5.71 5.52
CA SER A 588 44.52 4.68 6.48
C SER A 588 43.57 3.47 6.47
N THR A 589 44.09 2.27 6.74
CA THR A 589 43.26 1.05 6.79
C THR A 589 42.34 1.08 8.00
N CYS A 590 41.04 0.94 7.77
CA CYS A 590 40.02 0.79 8.79
C CYS A 590 39.35 -0.59 8.71
N GLN A 591 38.68 -0.98 9.79
CA GLN A 591 37.71 -2.07 9.81
C GLN A 591 36.33 -1.50 10.13
N ALA A 592 35.30 -2.10 9.55
CA ALA A 592 33.91 -1.73 9.78
C ALA A 592 32.98 -2.94 9.62
N ALA A 593 31.85 -2.93 10.31
CA ALA A 593 30.73 -3.83 10.07
C ALA A 593 29.64 -3.07 9.31
N VAL A 594 29.25 -3.57 8.15
CA VAL A 594 28.06 -3.09 7.44
C VAL A 594 26.87 -3.84 8.01
N VAL A 595 25.89 -3.12 8.56
CA VAL A 595 24.75 -3.69 9.29
C VAL A 595 23.46 -3.28 8.61
N ALA A 596 22.71 -4.26 8.10
CA ALA A 596 21.38 -4.09 7.55
C ALA A 596 20.33 -4.46 8.60
N THR A 597 19.45 -3.51 8.92
CA THR A 597 18.40 -3.62 9.96
C THR A 597 17.03 -3.44 9.31
N TYR A 598 16.10 -4.37 9.54
CA TYR A 598 14.77 -4.36 8.91
C TYR A 598 13.73 -5.17 9.71
N GLY A 599 12.46 -5.16 9.27
CA GLY A 599 11.44 -6.12 9.70
C GLY A 599 10.84 -5.88 11.09
N THR A 600 10.94 -4.67 11.65
CA THR A 600 10.39 -4.34 12.99
C THR A 600 8.88 -4.58 13.14
N GLN A 601 8.14 -4.64 12.03
CA GLN A 601 6.71 -4.93 12.03
C GLN A 601 6.38 -6.43 12.25
N TYR A 602 7.39 -7.31 12.28
CA TYR A 602 7.27 -8.73 12.62
C TYR A 602 7.79 -9.07 14.04
N GLY A 603 8.37 -8.12 14.76
CA GLY A 603 8.98 -8.35 16.08
C GLY A 603 10.22 -7.48 16.34
N PRO A 604 11.19 -7.94 17.14
CA PRO A 604 12.50 -7.30 17.24
C PRO A 604 13.14 -7.13 15.85
N ALA A 605 13.88 -6.04 15.65
CA ALA A 605 14.52 -5.75 14.37
C ALA A 605 15.48 -6.89 13.96
N ILE A 606 15.39 -7.30 12.70
CA ILE A 606 16.23 -8.33 12.11
C ILE A 606 17.50 -7.66 11.62
N THR A 607 18.65 -8.18 12.04
CA THR A 607 19.97 -7.66 11.68
C THR A 607 20.77 -8.71 10.93
N THR A 608 21.38 -8.31 9.82
CA THR A 608 22.39 -9.09 9.09
C THR A 608 23.61 -8.19 8.83
N ASN A 609 24.83 -8.75 8.82
CA ASN A 609 26.04 -7.95 8.68
C ASN A 609 27.16 -8.63 7.89
N GLU A 610 28.06 -7.80 7.35
CA GLU A 610 29.31 -8.19 6.68
C GLU A 610 30.45 -7.32 7.23
N THR A 611 31.57 -7.93 7.63
CA THR A 611 32.75 -7.18 8.10
C THR A 611 33.67 -6.88 6.94
N ILE A 612 34.07 -5.61 6.81
CA ILE A 612 34.88 -5.10 5.71
C ILE A 612 36.15 -4.43 6.23
N SER A 613 37.18 -4.38 5.38
CA SER A 613 38.45 -3.70 5.65
C SER A 613 38.93 -2.99 4.40
N GLY A 614 39.39 -1.74 4.53
CA GLY A 614 39.82 -0.91 3.40
C GLY A 614 40.26 0.48 3.83
N PRO A 615 40.69 1.34 2.88
CA PRO A 615 41.07 2.71 3.20
C PRO A 615 39.84 3.55 3.57
N CYS A 616 39.91 4.26 4.70
CA CYS A 616 38.87 5.20 5.14
C CYS A 616 39.14 6.61 4.59
N GLY A 617 38.20 7.13 3.81
CA GLY A 617 38.37 8.36 3.05
C GLY A 617 39.46 8.24 1.99
N PHE A 618 39.82 9.39 1.41
CA PHE A 618 40.66 9.45 0.21
C PHE A 618 42.13 9.70 0.58
N GLY A 619 42.94 8.65 0.48
CA GLY A 619 44.40 8.75 0.49
C GLY A 619 44.96 9.06 -0.89
N SER A 620 46.27 9.32 -0.97
CA SER A 620 46.93 9.54 -2.26
C SER A 620 47.18 8.24 -3.01
N TYR A 621 46.92 8.24 -4.31
CA TYR A 621 47.33 7.20 -5.24
C TYR A 621 48.86 7.20 -5.37
N SER A 622 49.47 6.03 -5.36
CA SER A 622 50.89 5.83 -5.68
C SER A 622 51.06 5.40 -7.13
N ALA A 623 52.24 5.61 -7.71
CA ALA A 623 52.63 5.06 -9.00
C ALA A 623 52.85 3.54 -8.92
N SER A 624 51.78 2.79 -8.68
CA SER A 624 51.77 1.32 -8.70
C SER A 624 50.43 0.81 -9.21
N VAL A 625 50.47 -0.28 -9.99
CA VAL A 625 49.27 -0.87 -10.62
C VAL A 625 48.18 -1.16 -9.60
N SER A 626 48.51 -1.79 -8.48
CA SER A 626 47.55 -2.11 -7.40
C SER A 626 46.95 -0.88 -6.72
N SER A 627 47.60 0.28 -6.78
CA SER A 627 47.06 1.53 -6.26
C SER A 627 46.09 2.18 -7.25
N VAL A 628 46.42 2.16 -8.54
CA VAL A 628 45.58 2.73 -9.61
C VAL A 628 44.37 1.83 -9.90
N ASP A 629 44.52 0.51 -9.91
CA ASP A 629 43.43 -0.45 -10.12
C ASP A 629 42.46 -0.55 -8.92
N TYR A 630 42.77 0.12 -7.80
CA TYR A 630 41.81 0.37 -6.70
C TYR A 630 40.91 1.59 -6.98
N HIS A 631 41.12 2.34 -8.06
CA HIS A 631 40.18 3.37 -8.51
C HIS A 631 38.84 2.72 -8.96
N TRP A 632 37.73 3.42 -8.76
CA TRP A 632 36.37 2.98 -9.09
C TRP A 632 35.71 4.01 -9.99
N ASN A 633 34.94 3.56 -10.99
CA ASN A 633 34.06 4.45 -11.76
C ASN A 633 33.23 5.34 -10.83
N PRO A 634 33.24 6.67 -11.01
CA PRO A 634 32.33 7.53 -10.28
C PRO A 634 30.88 7.24 -10.64
N ASP A 635 29.98 7.48 -9.69
CA ASP A 635 28.56 7.14 -9.91
C ASP A 635 27.91 7.95 -11.02
N TRP A 636 28.37 9.19 -11.28
CA TRP A 636 27.91 9.95 -12.44
C TRP A 636 28.14 9.16 -13.74
N PHE A 637 29.27 8.45 -13.91
CA PHE A 637 29.52 7.65 -15.12
C PHE A 637 28.57 6.45 -15.22
N ASN A 638 28.15 5.89 -14.09
CA ASN A 638 27.12 4.84 -14.04
C ASN A 638 25.72 5.37 -14.35
N GLU A 639 25.46 6.67 -14.16
CA GLU A 639 24.15 7.32 -14.27
C GLU A 639 23.88 7.95 -15.64
N VAL A 640 24.91 8.44 -16.34
CA VAL A 640 24.80 9.21 -17.61
C VAL A 640 24.26 8.43 -18.81
N LYS A 641 24.55 7.12 -18.90
CA LYS A 641 24.13 6.14 -19.94
C LYS A 641 24.52 6.44 -21.39
N PHE A 642 24.22 7.62 -21.91
CA PHE A 642 24.33 7.95 -23.33
C PHE A 642 25.29 9.11 -23.56
N GLY A 643 26.22 8.94 -24.50
CA GLY A 643 27.21 9.94 -24.87
C GLY A 643 27.51 9.95 -26.36
N ILE A 644 28.16 11.02 -26.81
CA ILE A 644 28.56 11.21 -28.21
C ILE A 644 30.08 11.10 -28.37
N PHE A 645 30.53 10.19 -29.22
CA PHE A 645 31.92 10.12 -29.70
C PHE A 645 32.03 11.03 -30.94
N ILE A 646 33.21 11.61 -31.20
CA ILE A 646 33.41 12.44 -32.39
C ILE A 646 34.75 12.12 -33.07
N HIS A 647 34.71 11.31 -34.12
CA HIS A 647 35.85 11.08 -35.01
C HIS A 647 35.92 12.14 -36.11
N TRP A 648 36.64 13.22 -35.81
CA TRP A 648 36.98 14.30 -36.74
C TRP A 648 38.51 14.46 -36.79
N GLY A 649 39.08 14.72 -37.97
CA GLY A 649 40.52 14.85 -38.14
C GLY A 649 40.94 14.95 -39.62
N LEU A 650 42.24 14.82 -39.92
CA LEU A 650 42.74 14.94 -41.30
C LEU A 650 42.09 13.93 -42.25
N TYR A 651 41.77 12.73 -41.77
CA TYR A 651 41.08 11.68 -42.50
C TYR A 651 39.65 12.05 -42.94
N SER A 652 39.03 13.05 -42.29
CA SER A 652 37.74 13.60 -42.73
C SER A 652 37.84 14.34 -44.07
N ALA A 653 39.05 14.72 -44.54
CA ALA A 653 39.26 15.37 -45.84
C ALA A 653 39.17 14.43 -47.05
N PRO A 654 39.84 13.26 -47.08
CA PRO A 654 39.56 12.24 -48.09
C PRO A 654 38.22 11.53 -47.88
N ALA A 655 37.72 11.47 -46.63
CA ALA A 655 36.37 11.00 -46.27
C ALA A 655 35.99 9.62 -46.85
N TYR A 656 36.93 8.69 -46.97
CA TYR A 656 36.74 7.46 -47.75
C TYR A 656 37.09 6.19 -46.97
N GLY A 657 36.06 5.38 -46.73
CA GLY A 657 36.20 3.95 -46.49
C GLY A 657 35.48 3.19 -47.60
N SER A 658 35.92 1.96 -47.90
CA SER A 658 35.06 1.09 -48.71
C SER A 658 33.81 0.73 -47.94
N VAL A 659 32.71 0.45 -48.65
CA VAL A 659 31.46 -0.05 -48.08
C VAL A 659 31.25 -1.52 -48.46
N ALA A 660 30.19 -2.13 -47.95
CA ALA A 660 29.88 -3.55 -48.17
C ALA A 660 30.00 -3.98 -49.65
N PRO A 661 30.63 -5.13 -49.97
CA PRO A 661 31.07 -6.19 -49.04
C PRO A 661 32.53 -6.08 -48.57
N ASN A 662 33.17 -4.91 -48.74
CA ASN A 662 34.58 -4.69 -48.43
C ASN A 662 34.76 -3.58 -47.38
N GLU A 663 33.82 -3.45 -46.45
CA GLU A 663 33.73 -2.37 -45.48
C GLU A 663 35.01 -2.16 -44.66
N ASP A 664 35.40 -0.90 -44.44
CA ASP A 664 36.60 -0.53 -43.68
C ASP A 664 36.53 0.94 -43.24
N TYR A 665 37.25 1.27 -42.18
CA TYR A 665 37.11 2.53 -41.44
C TYR A 665 37.70 3.71 -42.22
N ALA A 666 36.95 4.81 -42.36
CA ALA A 666 37.42 5.98 -43.11
C ALA A 666 38.52 6.74 -42.35
N GLU A 667 38.51 6.72 -41.02
CA GLU A 667 39.59 7.27 -40.20
C GLU A 667 40.91 6.49 -40.33
N TRP A 668 40.87 5.24 -40.81
CA TRP A 668 42.05 4.42 -41.13
C TRP A 668 42.69 4.74 -42.50
N TYR A 669 42.23 5.76 -43.21
CA TYR A 669 42.64 6.08 -44.59
C TYR A 669 44.16 6.08 -44.80
N TRP A 670 44.94 6.73 -43.91
CA TRP A 670 46.40 6.80 -44.08
C TRP A 670 47.04 5.41 -43.97
N ARG A 671 46.63 4.55 -43.04
CA ARG A 671 47.17 3.19 -42.98
C ARG A 671 46.78 2.38 -44.22
N ARG A 672 45.54 2.52 -44.69
CA ARG A 672 44.98 1.74 -45.81
C ARG A 672 45.46 2.16 -47.20
N GLN A 673 45.86 3.41 -47.41
CA GLN A 673 46.51 3.81 -48.67
C GLN A 673 47.89 3.16 -48.87
N HIS A 674 48.45 2.48 -47.86
CA HIS A 674 49.70 1.69 -47.98
C HIS A 674 49.45 0.20 -48.29
N GLU A 675 48.20 -0.24 -48.48
CA GLU A 675 47.85 -1.66 -48.62
C GLU A 675 47.24 -1.99 -49.99
N PRO A 676 48.04 -2.21 -51.05
CA PRO A 676 47.53 -2.47 -52.40
C PRO A 676 46.68 -3.74 -52.52
N THR A 677 46.76 -4.66 -51.55
CA THR A 677 46.06 -5.94 -51.54
C THR A 677 45.05 -6.11 -50.40
N TYR A 678 44.78 -5.07 -49.60
CA TYR A 678 43.75 -5.16 -48.55
C TYR A 678 42.34 -5.18 -49.15
N LYS A 679 41.33 -5.56 -48.35
CA LYS A 679 39.93 -5.67 -48.83
C LYS A 679 39.38 -4.32 -49.31
N THR A 680 39.73 -3.23 -48.62
CA THR A 680 39.34 -1.87 -48.99
C THR A 680 40.06 -1.42 -50.25
N LYS A 681 39.38 -0.63 -51.07
CA LYS A 681 39.94 -0.02 -52.28
C LYS A 681 40.67 1.30 -52.02
N THR A 682 41.00 1.65 -50.78
CA THR A 682 41.62 2.94 -50.41
C THR A 682 42.91 3.20 -51.18
N TYR A 683 43.81 2.22 -51.33
CA TYR A 683 45.03 2.35 -52.14
C TYR A 683 44.73 2.77 -53.60
N GLN A 684 43.78 2.08 -54.24
CA GLN A 684 43.41 2.30 -55.65
C GLN A 684 42.62 3.59 -55.81
N TYR A 685 41.71 3.89 -54.89
CA TYR A 685 40.93 5.12 -54.86
C TYR A 685 41.83 6.35 -54.75
N HIS A 686 42.81 6.32 -53.84
CA HIS A 686 43.75 7.41 -53.67
C HIS A 686 44.61 7.62 -54.94
N LEU A 687 45.17 6.54 -55.49
CA LEU A 687 45.94 6.58 -56.73
C LEU A 687 45.12 7.09 -57.92
N GLN A 688 43.83 6.75 -57.99
CA GLN A 688 42.92 7.20 -59.05
C GLN A 688 42.49 8.67 -58.89
N THR A 689 42.33 9.14 -57.66
CA THR A 689 41.70 10.45 -57.35
C THR A 689 42.73 11.56 -57.16
N TYR A 690 43.84 11.27 -56.49
CA TYR A 690 44.88 12.24 -56.12
C TYR A 690 46.23 11.98 -56.82
N GLY A 691 46.49 10.72 -57.22
CA GLY A 691 47.70 10.32 -57.93
C GLY A 691 48.88 9.97 -57.03
N GLU A 692 49.87 9.27 -57.58
CA GLU A 692 51.02 8.71 -56.82
C GLU A 692 51.89 9.75 -56.09
N ASN A 693 51.83 11.01 -56.52
CA ASN A 693 52.62 12.12 -55.97
C ASN A 693 51.89 12.91 -54.87
N PHE A 694 50.65 12.52 -54.52
CA PHE A 694 49.94 13.09 -53.39
C PHE A 694 50.21 12.23 -52.15
N ASN A 695 50.68 12.84 -51.06
CA ASN A 695 50.90 12.19 -49.77
C ASN A 695 49.80 12.61 -48.79
N TYR A 696 49.51 11.76 -47.80
CA TYR A 696 48.41 11.99 -46.84
C TYR A 696 48.48 13.37 -46.16
N ASP A 697 49.66 13.81 -45.74
CA ASP A 697 49.86 15.11 -45.07
C ASP A 697 49.45 16.32 -45.94
N GLN A 698 49.30 16.18 -47.27
CA GLN A 698 48.79 17.27 -48.12
C GLN A 698 47.30 17.56 -47.85
N PHE A 699 46.54 16.61 -47.29
CA PHE A 699 45.18 16.84 -46.80
C PHE A 699 45.10 17.85 -45.65
N MET A 700 46.21 18.18 -44.98
CA MET A 700 46.28 19.32 -44.05
C MET A 700 45.85 20.65 -44.70
N SER A 701 45.90 20.78 -46.02
CA SER A 701 45.41 21.96 -46.74
C SER A 701 43.91 21.91 -47.07
N ASN A 702 43.29 20.73 -46.95
CA ASN A 702 41.87 20.47 -47.21
C ASN A 702 41.05 20.37 -45.91
N PHE A 703 41.67 19.98 -44.80
CA PHE A 703 41.07 20.02 -43.48
C PHE A 703 40.91 21.48 -43.02
N THR A 704 39.67 21.92 -42.85
CA THR A 704 39.24 23.29 -42.56
C THR A 704 38.21 23.30 -41.44
N ASP A 705 37.87 24.47 -40.92
CA ASP A 705 36.87 24.65 -39.86
C ASP A 705 35.79 25.68 -40.26
N SER A 706 35.62 25.92 -41.56
CA SER A 706 34.78 27.01 -42.10
C SER A 706 33.30 26.94 -41.72
N ASN A 707 32.80 25.76 -41.34
CA ASN A 707 31.45 25.51 -40.83
C ASN A 707 31.47 24.91 -39.41
N PHE A 708 32.62 24.91 -38.71
CA PHE A 708 32.75 24.46 -37.33
C PHE A 708 32.23 25.53 -36.36
N ASP A 709 31.02 25.30 -35.87
CA ASP A 709 30.44 26.02 -34.75
C ASP A 709 30.41 25.11 -33.50
N PRO A 710 31.28 25.35 -32.50
CA PRO A 710 31.34 24.54 -31.29
C PRO A 710 30.06 24.67 -30.44
N GLN A 711 29.32 25.79 -30.52
CA GLN A 711 28.03 25.92 -29.86
C GLN A 711 27.00 25.01 -30.54
N ALA A 712 26.85 25.10 -31.87
CA ALA A 712 25.89 24.28 -32.60
C ALA A 712 26.13 22.76 -32.43
N TRP A 713 27.39 22.36 -32.24
CA TRP A 713 27.76 20.98 -31.89
C TRP A 713 27.27 20.59 -30.50
N VAL A 714 27.53 21.38 -29.44
CA VAL A 714 27.07 21.03 -28.09
C VAL A 714 25.55 21.13 -27.94
N ASP A 715 24.90 22.07 -28.63
CA ASP A 715 23.44 22.18 -28.73
C ASP A 715 22.83 20.92 -29.38
N LEU A 716 23.52 20.31 -30.36
CA LEU A 716 23.10 19.04 -30.96
C LEU A 716 23.30 17.85 -30.01
N ILE A 717 24.43 17.78 -29.31
CA ILE A 717 24.73 16.74 -28.31
C ILE A 717 23.68 16.77 -27.19
N ALA A 718 23.37 17.96 -26.66
CA ALA A 718 22.30 18.18 -25.69
C ALA A 718 20.92 17.78 -26.25
N ALA A 719 20.60 18.21 -27.49
CA ALA A 719 19.34 17.86 -28.15
C ALA A 719 19.21 16.36 -28.50
N ALA A 720 20.31 15.60 -28.52
CA ALA A 720 20.31 14.14 -28.62
C ALA A 720 19.98 13.44 -27.29
N GLY A 721 19.97 14.19 -26.17
CA GLY A 721 19.86 13.64 -24.81
C GLY A 721 21.18 13.06 -24.28
N ALA A 722 22.30 13.25 -24.96
CA ALA A 722 23.59 12.81 -24.45
C ALA A 722 23.98 13.58 -23.19
N LYS A 723 24.65 12.89 -22.26
CA LYS A 723 25.06 13.42 -20.95
C LYS A 723 26.59 13.51 -20.79
N TYR A 724 27.31 13.00 -21.77
CA TYR A 724 28.75 13.16 -21.93
C TYR A 724 29.12 13.16 -23.41
N PHE A 725 30.30 13.66 -23.77
CA PHE A 725 30.87 13.46 -25.09
C PHE A 725 32.39 13.28 -25.01
N VAL A 726 32.95 12.60 -26.01
CA VAL A 726 34.37 12.26 -26.13
C VAL A 726 34.81 12.61 -27.56
N PRO A 727 35.45 13.76 -27.80
CA PRO A 727 36.04 14.07 -29.10
C PRO A 727 37.42 13.41 -29.23
N VAL A 728 37.75 13.00 -30.45
CA VAL A 728 39.10 12.54 -30.81
C VAL A 728 40.06 13.72 -30.76
N THR A 729 40.94 13.74 -29.76
CA THR A 729 41.94 14.81 -29.60
C THR A 729 43.18 14.56 -30.46
N LYS A 730 43.52 13.29 -30.66
CA LYS A 730 44.58 12.78 -31.54
C LYS A 730 44.27 11.33 -31.91
N HIS A 731 44.22 11.02 -33.21
CA HIS A 731 44.04 9.66 -33.71
C HIS A 731 45.39 8.99 -34.05
N HIS A 732 45.36 7.79 -34.61
CA HIS A 732 46.54 7.02 -35.03
C HIS A 732 47.46 7.74 -36.05
N ASP A 733 46.95 8.78 -36.73
CA ASP A 733 47.74 9.63 -37.65
C ASP A 733 48.63 10.66 -36.92
N GLY A 734 48.55 10.72 -35.59
CA GLY A 734 49.32 11.63 -34.74
C GLY A 734 48.96 13.10 -34.90
N PHE A 735 47.89 13.43 -35.63
CA PHE A 735 47.46 14.83 -35.81
C PHE A 735 46.58 15.29 -34.66
N ALA A 736 47.11 16.18 -33.82
CA ALA A 736 46.42 16.65 -32.63
C ALA A 736 45.54 17.88 -32.90
N LEU A 737 44.32 17.89 -32.36
CA LEU A 737 43.31 18.94 -32.58
C LEU A 737 43.27 20.01 -31.47
N PHE A 738 44.26 20.00 -30.58
CA PHE A 738 44.36 20.84 -29.39
C PHE A 738 45.73 21.52 -29.26
N ASN A 739 45.82 22.51 -28.38
CA ASN A 739 47.04 23.28 -28.13
C ASN A 739 47.91 22.67 -27.03
N PHE A 740 49.20 22.55 -27.30
CA PHE A 740 50.26 22.05 -26.40
C PHE A 740 51.62 22.64 -26.84
N SER A 741 52.68 22.42 -26.07
CA SER A 741 54.00 23.02 -26.36
C SER A 741 54.58 22.58 -27.71
N THR A 742 55.08 23.54 -28.50
CA THR A 742 55.81 23.27 -29.76
C THR A 742 57.11 22.50 -29.60
N SER A 743 57.59 22.32 -28.36
CA SER A 743 58.74 21.46 -28.02
C SER A 743 58.39 19.97 -28.01
N ILE A 744 57.11 19.62 -27.96
CA ILE A 744 56.61 18.24 -27.95
C ILE A 744 56.40 17.75 -29.38
N SER A 745 55.63 18.50 -30.16
CA SER A 745 55.33 18.24 -31.58
C SER A 745 54.76 19.50 -32.19
N GLN A 746 54.85 19.63 -33.52
CA GLN A 746 54.14 20.66 -34.29
C GLN A 746 53.04 20.07 -35.16
N ARG A 747 52.79 18.75 -35.11
CA ARG A 747 51.75 18.07 -35.89
C ARG A 747 50.36 18.29 -35.27
N SER A 748 49.83 19.51 -35.42
CA SER A 748 48.52 19.88 -34.87
C SER A 748 47.72 20.86 -35.73
N SER A 749 46.42 20.95 -35.43
CA SER A 749 45.49 21.94 -36.00
C SER A 749 45.88 23.39 -35.71
N ILE A 750 46.75 23.64 -34.73
CA ILE A 750 47.32 24.96 -34.44
C ILE A 750 48.33 25.37 -35.53
N HIS A 751 49.12 24.41 -36.02
CA HIS A 751 50.21 24.68 -36.96
C HIS A 751 49.87 24.38 -38.41
N TYR A 752 48.85 23.57 -38.68
CA TYR A 752 48.42 23.15 -40.01
C TYR A 752 46.89 23.12 -40.13
N GLY A 753 46.35 23.21 -41.35
CA GLY A 753 44.89 23.31 -41.56
C GLY A 753 44.29 24.54 -40.86
N PRO A 754 43.27 24.37 -39.98
CA PRO A 754 42.49 25.47 -39.38
C PRO A 754 43.25 26.58 -38.64
N LYS A 755 44.46 26.32 -38.12
CA LYS A 755 45.21 27.23 -37.23
C LYS A 755 44.47 27.54 -35.92
N ARG A 756 43.76 26.56 -35.38
CA ARG A 756 42.77 26.74 -34.29
C ARG A 756 42.79 25.58 -33.29
N ASP A 757 42.56 25.90 -32.02
CA ASP A 757 42.38 24.94 -30.93
C ASP A 757 40.94 24.44 -30.90
N LEU A 758 40.68 23.38 -31.67
CA LEU A 758 39.32 22.90 -31.94
C LEU A 758 38.73 22.21 -30.70
N ILE A 759 39.55 21.46 -29.95
CA ILE A 759 39.13 20.83 -28.70
C ILE A 759 38.91 21.89 -27.61
N GLY A 760 39.78 22.90 -27.50
CA GLY A 760 39.62 23.99 -26.54
C GLY A 760 38.32 24.73 -26.72
N ASP A 761 38.01 25.13 -27.95
CA ASP A 761 36.76 25.80 -28.29
C ASP A 761 35.52 24.92 -28.01
N LEU A 762 35.57 23.62 -28.32
CA LEU A 762 34.46 22.71 -28.08
C LEU A 762 34.21 22.47 -26.58
N LEU A 763 35.26 22.24 -25.79
CA LEU A 763 35.15 22.02 -24.35
C LEU A 763 34.76 23.32 -23.61
N ALA A 764 35.23 24.48 -24.08
CA ALA A 764 34.80 25.79 -23.57
C ALA A 764 33.32 26.06 -23.87
N ALA A 765 32.86 25.79 -25.11
CA ALA A 765 31.44 25.91 -25.47
C ALA A 765 30.56 24.98 -24.62
N ALA A 766 30.97 23.72 -24.41
CA ALA A 766 30.26 22.82 -23.51
C ALA A 766 30.19 23.36 -22.08
N LYS A 767 31.31 23.86 -21.53
CA LYS A 767 31.38 24.44 -20.17
C LYS A 767 30.52 25.72 -20.04
N GLN A 768 30.31 26.46 -21.13
CA GLN A 768 29.52 27.70 -21.15
C GLN A 768 28.01 27.46 -21.35
N TYR A 769 27.63 26.63 -22.32
CA TYR A 769 26.22 26.49 -22.76
C TYR A 769 25.52 25.26 -22.15
N HIS A 770 26.27 24.19 -21.89
CA HIS A 770 25.77 22.91 -21.37
C HIS A 770 26.66 22.35 -20.26
N PRO A 771 26.85 23.10 -19.14
CA PRO A 771 27.77 22.70 -18.07
C PRO A 771 27.44 21.33 -17.45
N GLU A 772 26.19 20.88 -17.54
CA GLU A 772 25.68 19.58 -17.11
C GLU A 772 26.19 18.39 -17.95
N ILE A 773 26.71 18.64 -19.16
CA ILE A 773 27.29 17.61 -20.01
C ILE A 773 28.75 17.38 -19.61
N ARG A 774 29.09 16.13 -19.30
CA ARG A 774 30.45 15.72 -18.91
C ARG A 774 31.37 15.70 -20.12
N ARG A 775 32.62 16.14 -19.92
CA ARG A 775 33.59 16.36 -21.01
C ARG A 775 34.70 15.32 -20.95
N GLY A 776 34.68 14.34 -21.86
CA GLY A 776 35.78 13.39 -22.06
C GLY A 776 36.74 13.85 -23.15
N THR A 777 37.82 13.08 -23.33
CA THR A 777 38.81 13.23 -24.42
C THR A 777 39.30 11.86 -24.86
N TYR A 778 39.23 11.57 -26.16
CA TYR A 778 39.88 10.38 -26.72
C TYR A 778 41.33 10.67 -27.08
N PHE A 779 42.21 9.69 -26.86
CA PHE A 779 43.63 9.80 -27.18
C PHE A 779 44.21 8.46 -27.68
N SER A 780 44.70 8.43 -28.92
CA SER A 780 45.45 7.28 -29.44
C SER A 780 46.84 7.21 -28.79
N LEU A 781 47.14 6.08 -28.15
CA LEU A 781 48.45 5.83 -27.54
C LEU A 781 49.56 5.57 -28.58
N PRO A 782 49.36 4.73 -29.62
CA PRO A 782 50.33 4.54 -30.69
C PRO A 782 50.09 5.49 -31.88
N GLU A 783 51.12 5.68 -32.71
CA GLU A 783 51.05 6.42 -33.97
C GLU A 783 51.60 5.57 -35.12
N TRP A 784 50.97 5.64 -36.30
CA TRP A 784 51.34 4.77 -37.43
C TRP A 784 52.75 5.00 -37.96
N TYR A 785 53.16 6.26 -38.14
CA TYR A 785 54.36 6.63 -38.90
C TYR A 785 55.28 7.64 -38.20
N ASN A 786 55.13 7.83 -36.89
CA ASN A 786 55.97 8.75 -36.13
C ASN A 786 57.36 8.13 -35.88
N PRO A 787 58.47 8.78 -36.30
CA PRO A 787 59.83 8.23 -36.11
C PRO A 787 60.17 7.90 -34.65
N ALA A 788 59.73 8.69 -33.68
CA ALA A 788 60.00 8.44 -32.26
C ALA A 788 59.26 7.20 -31.72
N TYR A 789 58.20 6.74 -32.41
CA TYR A 789 57.45 5.52 -32.07
C TYR A 789 58.08 4.24 -32.63
N GLU A 790 59.05 4.30 -33.54
CA GLU A 790 59.67 3.13 -34.18
C GLU A 790 60.21 2.12 -33.15
N LYS A 791 60.77 2.61 -32.03
CA LYS A 791 61.28 1.76 -30.94
C LYS A 791 60.20 0.97 -30.19
N TYR A 792 58.93 1.30 -30.40
CA TYR A 792 57.75 0.64 -29.85
C TYR A 792 56.89 -0.05 -30.92
N ALA A 793 57.36 -0.15 -32.16
CA ALA A 793 56.56 -0.62 -33.29
C ALA A 793 55.91 -2.00 -33.04
N PHE A 794 54.60 -2.07 -33.29
CA PHE A 794 53.83 -3.32 -33.23
C PHE A 794 52.66 -3.25 -34.22
N GLY A 795 52.36 -4.38 -34.87
CA GLY A 795 51.26 -4.46 -35.83
C GLY A 795 51.37 -3.41 -36.94
N ASP A 796 50.42 -2.48 -36.95
CA ASP A 796 50.31 -1.39 -37.92
C ASP A 796 50.99 -0.08 -37.48
N PHE A 797 51.64 -0.05 -36.31
CA PHE A 797 52.16 1.16 -35.67
C PHE A 797 53.69 1.21 -35.61
N GLY A 798 54.27 2.41 -35.66
CA GLY A 798 55.72 2.62 -35.69
C GLY A 798 56.39 2.24 -37.02
N LEU A 799 55.65 2.27 -38.13
CA LEU A 799 56.15 1.95 -39.47
C LEU A 799 56.94 3.14 -40.07
N PRO A 800 57.90 2.91 -40.99
CA PRO A 800 58.60 3.99 -41.68
C PRO A 800 57.66 4.87 -42.51
N ASN A 801 57.78 6.19 -42.39
CA ASN A 801 56.99 7.14 -43.21
C ASN A 801 57.51 7.19 -44.66
N GLN A 802 56.76 6.59 -45.59
CA GLN A 802 57.11 6.47 -47.00
C GLN A 802 55.92 6.77 -47.90
N ASN A 803 56.16 7.27 -49.10
CA ASN A 803 55.14 7.34 -50.14
C ASN A 803 54.76 5.92 -50.59
N PRO A 804 53.47 5.50 -50.51
CA PRO A 804 53.07 4.11 -50.72
C PRO A 804 53.11 3.62 -52.18
N TYR A 805 53.37 4.51 -53.14
CA TYR A 805 53.41 4.21 -54.58
C TYR A 805 54.83 4.11 -55.12
N THR A 806 55.76 4.86 -54.53
CA THR A 806 57.15 5.00 -54.98
C THR A 806 58.17 4.45 -53.98
N ASN A 807 57.74 4.11 -52.75
CA ASN A 807 58.58 3.74 -51.60
C ASN A 807 59.63 4.81 -51.20
N ALA A 808 59.49 6.05 -51.67
CA ALA A 808 60.35 7.14 -51.25
C ALA A 808 60.08 7.53 -49.80
N THR A 809 61.11 7.61 -48.95
CA THR A 809 60.98 8.16 -47.60
C THR A 809 60.51 9.62 -47.65
N ILE A 810 59.48 9.95 -46.88
CA ILE A 810 58.91 11.30 -46.80
C ILE A 810 59.00 11.85 -45.36
N PRO A 811 59.18 13.15 -45.16
CA PRO A 811 59.17 13.75 -43.82
C PRO A 811 57.83 13.52 -43.12
N TYR A 812 57.87 13.25 -41.82
CA TYR A 812 56.68 13.28 -40.97
C TYR A 812 56.35 14.75 -40.65
N THR A 813 55.29 15.30 -41.23
CA THR A 813 55.02 16.74 -41.15
C THR A 813 54.69 17.14 -39.71
N GLY A 814 55.40 18.15 -39.21
CA GLY A 814 55.29 18.61 -37.83
C GLY A 814 56.12 17.82 -36.80
N TYR A 815 57.01 16.92 -37.24
CA TYR A 815 57.92 16.20 -36.33
C TYR A 815 58.84 17.17 -35.55
N VAL A 816 59.05 16.84 -34.28
CA VAL A 816 60.07 17.44 -33.41
C VAL A 816 60.94 16.29 -32.89
N GLU A 817 62.25 16.47 -32.90
CA GLU A 817 63.19 15.44 -32.43
C GLU A 817 63.15 15.36 -30.89
N VAL A 818 62.91 14.15 -30.38
CA VAL A 818 62.75 13.82 -28.96
C VAL A 818 63.50 12.53 -28.62
N GLU A 819 63.77 12.25 -27.35
CA GLU A 819 64.47 11.03 -26.91
C GLU A 819 63.50 9.85 -26.75
N ASP A 820 62.28 10.12 -26.29
CA ASP A 820 61.29 9.12 -25.96
C ASP A 820 59.87 9.55 -26.30
N PHE A 821 59.21 8.83 -27.22
CA PHE A 821 57.83 9.15 -27.59
C PHE A 821 56.87 9.12 -26.39
N VAL A 822 57.04 8.19 -25.43
CA VAL A 822 56.11 8.08 -24.30
C VAL A 822 56.34 9.26 -23.35
N ALA A 823 57.59 9.50 -22.95
CA ALA A 823 57.91 10.54 -21.96
C ALA A 823 57.87 11.98 -22.52
N ASP A 824 58.26 12.19 -23.78
CA ASP A 824 58.38 13.53 -24.38
C ASP A 824 57.17 13.94 -25.23
N ILE A 825 56.35 12.98 -25.71
CA ILE A 825 55.16 13.25 -26.54
C ILE A 825 53.85 12.78 -25.90
N GLN A 826 53.73 11.49 -25.63
CA GLN A 826 52.47 10.87 -25.21
C GLN A 826 51.99 11.41 -23.86
N VAL A 827 52.83 11.33 -22.82
CA VAL A 827 52.47 11.78 -21.47
C VAL A 827 52.26 13.30 -21.43
N PRO A 828 53.14 14.18 -21.95
CA PRO A 828 52.90 15.63 -21.93
C PRO A 828 51.63 16.07 -22.66
N GLN A 829 51.24 15.36 -23.73
CA GLN A 829 49.96 15.58 -24.41
C GLN A 829 48.77 15.17 -23.52
N MET A 830 48.83 14.02 -22.85
CA MET A 830 47.79 13.57 -21.91
C MET A 830 47.69 14.47 -20.68
N GLU A 831 48.82 14.93 -20.13
CA GLU A 831 48.87 15.91 -19.03
C GLU A 831 48.25 17.25 -19.41
N GLN A 832 48.48 17.72 -20.62
CA GLN A 832 47.84 18.93 -21.13
C GLN A 832 46.30 18.78 -21.11
N LEU A 833 45.76 17.67 -21.62
CA LEU A 833 44.32 17.36 -21.60
C LEU A 833 43.76 17.20 -20.18
N ALA A 834 44.53 16.59 -19.27
CA ALA A 834 44.17 16.39 -17.88
C ALA A 834 44.06 17.70 -17.08
N TYR A 835 45.12 18.51 -17.12
CA TYR A 835 45.32 19.63 -16.19
C TYR A 835 44.90 21.00 -16.76
N THR A 836 44.87 21.16 -18.09
CA THR A 836 44.47 22.42 -18.74
C THR A 836 43.05 22.36 -19.32
N TYR A 837 42.67 21.24 -19.94
CA TYR A 837 41.36 21.08 -20.58
C TYR A 837 40.27 20.51 -19.66
N ASP A 838 40.60 20.24 -18.39
CA ASP A 838 39.67 19.69 -17.39
C ASP A 838 38.97 18.38 -17.84
N THR A 839 39.64 17.47 -18.57
CA THR A 839 38.97 16.23 -19.00
C THR A 839 38.46 15.41 -17.83
N GLU A 840 37.27 14.83 -17.97
CA GLU A 840 36.57 13.99 -16.99
C GLU A 840 36.64 12.49 -17.38
N ILE A 841 36.96 12.18 -18.64
CA ILE A 841 37.16 10.82 -19.16
C ILE A 841 38.42 10.81 -20.03
N MET A 842 39.42 10.01 -19.68
CA MET A 842 40.54 9.69 -20.57
C MET A 842 40.23 8.39 -21.31
N TRP A 843 39.79 8.52 -22.56
CA TRP A 843 39.42 7.37 -23.41
C TRP A 843 40.61 7.02 -24.30
N CYS A 844 41.47 6.12 -23.84
CA CYS A 844 42.64 5.71 -24.62
C CYS A 844 42.25 4.68 -25.69
N ASP A 845 43.14 4.41 -26.65
CA ASP A 845 42.90 3.38 -27.65
C ASP A 845 44.14 2.57 -28.02
N ILE A 846 43.89 1.34 -28.52
CA ILE A 846 44.82 0.28 -28.90
C ILE A 846 45.70 -0.27 -27.75
N GLY A 847 46.15 0.58 -26.83
CA GLY A 847 47.17 0.23 -25.83
C GLY A 847 48.59 0.35 -26.41
N GLY A 848 49.46 -0.61 -26.10
CA GLY A 848 50.88 -0.56 -26.48
C GLY A 848 51.74 0.17 -25.44
N ALA A 849 52.87 0.74 -25.89
CA ALA A 849 53.80 1.44 -25.01
C ALA A 849 53.15 2.69 -24.39
N ASN A 850 53.19 2.80 -23.06
CA ASN A 850 52.57 3.87 -22.29
C ASN A 850 53.22 4.01 -20.91
N ASP A 851 52.95 5.13 -20.23
CA ASP A 851 53.26 5.33 -18.80
C ASP A 851 52.00 5.68 -17.98
N MET A 852 50.91 4.95 -18.23
CA MET A 852 49.60 5.23 -17.64
C MET A 852 49.60 5.11 -16.11
N VAL A 853 50.47 4.29 -15.51
CA VAL A 853 50.53 4.12 -14.04
C VAL A 853 50.99 5.40 -13.35
N ASN A 854 52.06 6.05 -13.85
CA ASN A 854 52.50 7.33 -13.31
C ASN A 854 51.46 8.41 -13.59
N PHE A 855 51.04 8.57 -14.85
CA PHE A 855 50.05 9.56 -15.27
C PHE A 855 48.74 9.46 -14.47
N ALA A 856 48.13 8.28 -14.39
CA ALA A 856 46.87 8.08 -13.69
C ALA A 856 47.00 8.39 -12.20
N SER A 857 48.07 7.93 -11.54
CA SER A 857 48.27 8.22 -10.11
C SER A 857 48.38 9.73 -9.84
N ALA A 858 49.08 10.49 -10.70
CA ALA A 858 49.16 11.94 -10.60
C ALA A 858 47.82 12.63 -10.90
N TRP A 859 47.14 12.23 -11.98
CA TRP A 859 45.87 12.81 -12.42
C TRP A 859 44.74 12.57 -11.43
N LEU A 860 44.59 11.35 -10.90
CA LEU A 860 43.58 11.01 -9.88
C LEU A 860 43.79 11.79 -8.59
N ASN A 861 45.04 11.93 -8.14
CA ASN A 861 45.41 12.75 -6.99
C ASN A 861 45.06 14.23 -7.20
N TRP A 862 45.37 14.77 -8.38
CA TRP A 862 45.08 16.15 -8.71
C TRP A 862 43.58 16.42 -8.84
N ALA A 863 42.84 15.55 -9.54
CA ALA A 863 41.40 15.66 -9.71
C ALA A 863 40.67 15.61 -8.35
N THR A 864 41.09 14.70 -7.46
CA THR A 864 40.58 14.62 -6.09
C THR A 864 40.83 15.92 -5.31
N GLN A 865 42.00 16.56 -5.47
CA GLN A 865 42.26 17.87 -4.85
C GLN A 865 41.39 19.01 -5.42
N GLN A 866 40.95 18.90 -6.68
CA GLN A 866 39.97 19.82 -7.28
C GLN A 866 38.51 19.48 -6.93
N GLY A 867 38.25 18.44 -6.12
CA GLY A 867 36.90 17.96 -5.82
C GLY A 867 36.20 17.29 -7.01
N ARG A 868 36.96 16.80 -8.00
CA ARG A 868 36.46 16.20 -9.24
C ARG A 868 36.68 14.69 -9.24
N GLN A 869 35.67 13.93 -9.68
CA GLN A 869 35.81 12.51 -9.97
C GLN A 869 35.94 12.30 -11.49
N VAL A 870 36.99 11.59 -11.91
CA VAL A 870 37.33 11.33 -13.32
C VAL A 870 37.39 9.82 -13.57
N THR A 871 37.52 9.38 -14.82
CA THR A 871 37.60 7.95 -15.16
C THR A 871 38.38 7.67 -16.44
N PHE A 872 38.81 6.41 -16.65
CA PHE A 872 39.53 5.98 -17.84
C PHE A 872 39.18 4.53 -18.25
N ASN A 873 39.27 4.24 -19.55
CA ASN A 873 38.87 2.95 -20.11
C ASN A 873 39.95 1.86 -20.02
N ASN A 874 39.57 0.62 -20.29
CA ASN A 874 40.48 -0.55 -20.29
C ASN A 874 41.45 -0.61 -21.49
N ARG A 875 41.45 0.37 -22.40
CA ARG A 875 42.40 0.47 -23.51
C ARG A 875 43.62 1.34 -23.18
N CYS A 876 43.69 1.95 -21.99
CA CYS A 876 44.84 2.74 -21.53
C CYS A 876 46.09 1.91 -21.16
N GLY A 877 46.16 0.62 -21.50
CA GLY A 877 47.30 -0.26 -21.19
C GLY A 877 47.35 -0.79 -19.74
N ILE A 878 46.33 -0.48 -18.93
CA ILE A 878 46.07 -1.01 -17.58
C ILE A 878 44.61 -1.47 -17.48
N GLN A 879 44.16 -2.01 -16.35
CA GLN A 879 42.83 -2.63 -16.22
C GLN A 879 41.67 -1.69 -16.60
N GLY A 880 41.80 -0.39 -16.32
CA GLY A 880 40.76 0.60 -16.55
C GLY A 880 39.58 0.46 -15.58
N ASP A 881 38.79 1.52 -15.47
CA ASP A 881 37.58 1.50 -14.66
C ASP A 881 36.46 0.71 -15.37
N PHE A 882 36.36 0.82 -16.70
CA PHE A 882 35.31 0.21 -17.51
C PHE A 882 35.82 -0.42 -18.81
N ASP A 883 35.11 -1.43 -19.29
CA ASP A 883 35.45 -2.17 -20.52
C ASP A 883 34.77 -1.60 -21.77
N THR A 884 35.45 -1.55 -22.92
CA THR A 884 34.91 -0.92 -24.16
C THR A 884 34.77 -1.88 -25.36
N PRO A 885 33.73 -2.73 -25.41
CA PRO A 885 33.41 -3.53 -26.60
C PRO A 885 32.93 -2.65 -27.76
N GLU A 886 33.44 -2.94 -28.95
CA GLU A 886 33.24 -2.14 -30.16
C GLU A 886 32.22 -2.82 -31.09
N TYR A 887 31.28 -2.05 -31.66
CA TYR A 887 30.14 -2.52 -32.48
C TYR A 887 29.29 -3.66 -31.87
N THR A 888 29.49 -3.98 -30.59
CA THR A 888 28.97 -5.19 -29.95
C THR A 888 28.33 -4.88 -28.60
N THR A 889 27.32 -5.67 -28.26
CA THR A 889 26.61 -5.67 -26.97
C THR A 889 26.79 -7.03 -26.31
N ASN A 890 26.75 -7.08 -24.98
CA ASN A 890 26.81 -8.33 -24.25
C ASN A 890 25.55 -9.19 -24.50
N SER A 891 25.67 -10.52 -24.37
CA SER A 891 24.52 -11.43 -24.50
C SER A 891 23.60 -11.40 -23.28
N GLY A 892 24.13 -11.04 -22.11
CA GLY A 892 23.41 -10.94 -20.84
C GLY A 892 23.87 -9.73 -20.01
N THR A 893 23.43 -9.68 -18.76
CA THR A 893 23.86 -8.67 -17.78
C THR A 893 25.29 -8.91 -17.30
N VAL A 894 26.10 -7.85 -17.22
CA VAL A 894 27.49 -7.91 -16.76
C VAL A 894 27.65 -7.04 -15.51
N SER A 895 28.34 -7.56 -14.48
CA SER A 895 28.57 -6.86 -13.21
C SER A 895 29.58 -5.72 -13.32
N ARG A 896 30.73 -5.97 -13.97
CA ARG A 896 31.71 -4.92 -14.28
C ARG A 896 31.12 -3.91 -15.25
N LYS A 897 31.42 -2.62 -15.02
CA LYS A 897 30.94 -1.52 -15.86
C LYS A 897 31.60 -1.58 -17.23
N TRP A 898 30.83 -1.27 -18.26
CA TRP A 898 31.29 -1.29 -19.65
C TRP A 898 30.58 -0.22 -20.48
N GLU A 899 31.11 0.07 -21.66
CA GLU A 899 30.63 1.06 -22.60
C GLU A 899 30.73 0.53 -24.04
N SER A 900 29.58 0.30 -24.68
CA SER A 900 29.55 -0.03 -26.11
C SER A 900 29.81 1.23 -26.93
N ASN A 901 30.66 1.14 -27.94
CA ASN A 901 30.91 2.24 -28.87
C ASN A 901 30.85 1.79 -30.33
N ARG A 902 30.39 2.69 -31.21
CA ARG A 902 30.23 2.47 -32.67
C ARG A 902 29.83 3.74 -33.41
N GLY A 903 30.06 3.76 -34.73
CA GLY A 903 29.51 4.76 -35.65
C GLY A 903 27.98 4.80 -35.73
N MET A 904 27.46 6.01 -35.96
CA MET A 904 26.21 6.25 -36.69
C MET A 904 26.30 5.78 -38.15
N ASP A 905 27.48 5.87 -38.75
CA ASP A 905 27.83 5.09 -39.94
C ASP A 905 27.97 3.61 -39.52
N PRO A 906 27.38 2.64 -40.24
CA PRO A 906 27.45 1.23 -39.87
C PRO A 906 28.84 0.60 -40.06
N PHE A 907 29.77 1.29 -40.72
CA PHE A 907 31.05 0.77 -41.19
C PHE A 907 32.27 1.63 -40.82
N SER A 908 32.09 2.75 -40.13
CA SER A 908 33.14 3.76 -39.93
C SER A 908 32.84 4.61 -38.70
N PHE A 909 33.85 5.21 -38.08
CA PHE A 909 33.64 6.31 -37.13
C PHE A 909 33.77 7.65 -37.88
N GLY A 910 34.91 7.88 -38.52
CA GLY A 910 35.14 9.05 -39.38
C GLY A 910 34.14 9.13 -40.54
N TYR A 911 33.84 10.36 -40.98
CA TYR A 911 32.90 10.61 -42.07
C TYR A 911 33.28 9.84 -43.34
N ASN A 912 32.37 9.02 -43.86
CA ASN A 912 32.53 8.29 -45.12
C ASN A 912 31.51 8.76 -46.16
N TYR A 913 31.99 9.40 -47.24
CA TYR A 913 31.12 9.89 -48.31
C TYR A 913 30.55 8.76 -49.19
N GLN A 914 31.14 7.55 -49.13
CA GLN A 914 30.63 6.37 -49.85
C GLN A 914 29.42 5.74 -49.16
N THR A 915 29.20 5.98 -47.87
CA THR A 915 28.09 5.38 -47.12
C THR A 915 26.76 5.99 -47.57
N PRO A 916 25.80 5.18 -48.08
CA PRO A 916 24.49 5.68 -48.45
C PRO A 916 23.76 6.29 -47.25
N LEU A 917 23.09 7.44 -47.45
CA LEU A 917 22.35 8.11 -46.36
C LEU A 917 21.32 7.18 -45.69
N SER A 918 20.74 6.23 -46.42
CA SER A 918 19.80 5.23 -45.90
C SER A 918 20.43 4.15 -45.01
N SER A 919 21.76 4.09 -44.91
CA SER A 919 22.49 3.10 -44.12
C SER A 919 22.90 3.63 -42.73
N TYR A 920 22.81 4.94 -42.50
CA TYR A 920 23.08 5.55 -41.20
C TYR A 920 22.00 5.18 -40.18
N LEU A 921 22.39 5.05 -38.91
CA LEU A 921 21.46 4.72 -37.82
C LEU A 921 20.31 5.74 -37.71
N THR A 922 19.10 5.22 -37.66
CA THR A 922 17.90 6.02 -37.40
C THR A 922 17.69 6.24 -35.90
N GLY A 923 16.78 7.15 -35.54
CA GLY A 923 16.38 7.33 -34.13
C GLY A 923 15.94 6.01 -33.47
N ASN A 924 15.25 5.13 -34.21
CA ASN A 924 14.86 3.80 -33.71
C ASN A 924 16.08 2.97 -33.29
N ASP A 925 17.10 2.90 -34.14
CA ASP A 925 18.26 2.04 -33.94
C ASP A 925 19.12 2.53 -32.77
N ILE A 926 19.22 3.86 -32.61
CA ILE A 926 19.87 4.52 -31.47
C ILE A 926 19.14 4.17 -30.16
N ILE A 927 17.81 4.33 -30.13
CA ILE A 927 16.99 4.07 -28.93
C ILE A 927 17.05 2.60 -28.55
N GLN A 928 16.84 1.68 -29.50
CA GLN A 928 16.89 0.24 -29.22
C GLN A 928 18.27 -0.20 -28.72
N SER A 929 19.36 0.32 -29.31
CA SER A 929 20.73 0.07 -28.84
C SER A 929 20.92 0.58 -27.41
N LEU A 930 20.54 1.84 -27.13
CA LEU A 930 20.66 2.43 -25.80
C LEU A 930 19.90 1.66 -24.72
N VAL A 931 18.66 1.26 -25.01
CA VAL A 931 17.80 0.48 -24.09
C VAL A 931 18.40 -0.91 -23.83
N ASP A 932 18.86 -1.61 -24.88
CA ASP A 932 19.51 -2.92 -24.75
C ASP A 932 20.80 -2.84 -23.91
N ILE A 933 21.69 -1.89 -24.23
CA ILE A 933 22.97 -1.69 -23.55
C ILE A 933 22.74 -1.30 -22.08
N THR A 934 21.82 -0.36 -21.80
CA THR A 934 21.52 0.09 -20.43
C THR A 934 20.99 -1.05 -19.57
N SER A 935 20.10 -1.90 -20.11
CA SER A 935 19.57 -3.08 -19.39
C SER A 935 20.63 -4.11 -19.01
N LYS A 936 21.81 -4.06 -19.64
CA LYS A 936 22.95 -4.96 -19.45
C LYS A 936 24.10 -4.32 -18.66
N ASN A 937 23.82 -3.20 -17.97
CA ASN A 937 24.77 -2.37 -17.19
C ASN A 937 25.69 -1.45 -18.02
N GLY A 938 25.57 -1.45 -19.35
CA GLY A 938 26.44 -0.66 -20.22
C GLY A 938 26.11 0.83 -20.24
N ASN A 939 27.08 1.62 -20.71
CA ASN A 939 26.84 2.92 -21.36
C ASN A 939 26.91 2.73 -22.89
N PHE A 940 26.29 3.64 -23.63
CA PHE A 940 26.38 3.72 -25.09
C PHE A 940 27.06 5.03 -25.50
N LEU A 941 28.22 4.91 -26.15
CA LEU A 941 28.98 6.01 -26.73
C LEU A 941 28.83 5.96 -28.25
N LEU A 942 27.88 6.72 -28.78
CA LEU A 942 27.54 6.73 -30.20
C LEU A 942 28.39 7.76 -30.94
N ASP A 943 29.10 7.33 -31.97
CA ASP A 943 29.97 8.21 -32.74
C ASP A 943 29.27 8.94 -33.89
N ILE A 944 29.63 10.22 -34.04
CA ILE A 944 29.42 11.00 -35.25
C ILE A 944 30.76 11.28 -35.95
N GLY A 945 30.76 11.17 -37.28
CA GLY A 945 31.82 11.62 -38.16
C GLY A 945 31.46 12.95 -38.85
N PRO A 946 32.02 14.09 -38.43
CA PRO A 946 31.86 15.37 -39.13
C PRO A 946 32.70 15.43 -40.41
N MET A 947 32.23 16.22 -41.38
CA MET A 947 32.94 16.52 -42.62
C MET A 947 34.19 17.38 -42.35
N HIS A 948 35.11 17.41 -43.31
CA HIS A 948 36.40 18.13 -43.21
C HIS A 948 36.35 19.64 -42.97
N ASP A 949 35.15 20.24 -42.94
CA ASP A 949 34.89 21.66 -42.75
C ASP A 949 34.19 21.99 -41.43
N GLY A 950 33.84 20.96 -40.64
CA GLY A 950 33.06 21.06 -39.40
C GLY A 950 31.56 20.76 -39.54
N THR A 951 31.06 20.48 -40.75
CA THR A 951 29.64 20.18 -40.98
C THR A 951 29.29 18.77 -40.48
N ILE A 952 28.31 18.64 -39.58
CA ILE A 952 27.73 17.35 -39.19
C ILE A 952 26.63 16.97 -40.21
N PRO A 953 26.71 15.80 -40.89
CA PRO A 953 25.71 15.38 -41.87
C PRO A 953 24.26 15.42 -41.35
N GLN A 954 23.34 16.00 -42.13
CA GLN A 954 21.94 16.19 -41.71
C GLN A 954 21.22 14.88 -41.31
N ILE A 955 21.61 13.75 -41.88
CA ILE A 955 21.07 12.43 -41.51
C ILE A 955 21.42 12.06 -40.06
N MET A 956 22.67 12.32 -39.63
CA MET A 956 23.11 12.12 -38.24
C MET A 956 22.32 13.03 -37.30
N GLN A 957 22.24 14.33 -37.63
CA GLN A 957 21.47 15.30 -36.84
C GLN A 957 20.01 14.88 -36.66
N THR A 958 19.39 14.32 -37.70
CA THR A 958 18.00 13.87 -37.68
C THR A 958 17.84 12.63 -36.79
N GLY A 959 18.73 11.63 -36.91
CA GLY A 959 18.72 10.46 -36.03
C GLY A 959 18.90 10.82 -34.56
N LEU A 960 19.88 11.69 -34.25
CA LEU A 960 20.14 12.19 -32.90
C LEU A 960 18.96 12.94 -32.30
N ARG A 961 18.37 13.91 -33.02
CA ARG A 961 17.21 14.68 -32.53
C ARG A 961 15.96 13.82 -32.34
N ASN A 962 15.77 12.76 -33.14
CA ASN A 962 14.69 11.80 -32.94
C ASN A 962 14.91 10.97 -31.65
N ALA A 963 16.14 10.49 -31.41
CA ALA A 963 16.50 9.79 -30.19
C ALA A 963 16.34 10.67 -28.93
N GLY A 964 16.81 11.92 -29.00
CA GLY A 964 16.67 12.89 -27.91
C GLY A 964 15.22 13.26 -27.61
N SER A 965 14.36 13.36 -28.64
CA SER A 965 12.92 13.60 -28.45
C SER A 965 12.23 12.45 -27.69
N TRP A 966 12.64 11.20 -27.93
CA TRP A 966 12.17 10.05 -27.15
C TRP A 966 12.73 10.09 -25.71
N LEU A 967 14.03 10.38 -25.55
CA LEU A 967 14.70 10.47 -24.24
C LEU A 967 14.16 11.58 -23.34
N GLN A 968 13.62 12.68 -23.88
CA GLN A 968 12.94 13.72 -23.10
C GLN A 968 11.73 13.19 -22.31
N THR A 969 11.03 12.17 -22.82
CA THR A 969 9.83 11.60 -22.18
C THR A 969 10.07 10.25 -21.50
N HIS A 970 11.11 9.52 -21.91
CA HIS A 970 11.45 8.19 -21.38
C HIS A 970 12.69 8.16 -20.47
N GLY A 971 13.42 9.27 -20.36
CA GLY A 971 14.71 9.35 -19.68
C GLY A 971 14.71 8.89 -18.22
N GLU A 972 13.57 8.97 -17.52
CA GLU A 972 13.42 8.46 -16.13
C GLU A 972 13.73 6.95 -16.02
N GLY A 973 13.43 6.17 -17.07
CA GLY A 973 13.74 4.75 -17.12
C GLY A 973 15.13 4.41 -17.68
N ILE A 974 15.94 5.42 -18.00
CA ILE A 974 17.29 5.26 -18.59
C ILE A 974 18.34 5.86 -17.65
N TYR A 975 18.33 7.18 -17.47
CA TYR A 975 19.31 7.88 -16.64
C TYR A 975 19.15 7.54 -15.16
N SER A 976 20.27 7.50 -14.44
CA SER A 976 20.31 7.17 -13.00
C SER A 976 19.68 5.82 -12.59
N THR A 977 19.37 4.95 -13.55
CA THR A 977 18.92 3.57 -13.29
C THR A 977 20.10 2.62 -13.09
N ARG A 978 19.82 1.43 -12.56
CA ARG A 978 20.69 0.25 -12.60
C ARG A 978 20.05 -0.83 -13.47
N TYR A 979 20.87 -1.77 -13.93
CA TYR A 979 20.39 -3.00 -14.57
C TYR A 979 19.64 -3.87 -13.54
N TRP A 980 18.74 -4.73 -14.02
CA TRP A 980 18.13 -5.76 -13.17
C TRP A 980 18.97 -7.02 -13.22
N SER A 981 19.43 -7.52 -12.07
CA SER A 981 20.43 -8.60 -12.02
C SER A 981 19.95 -9.98 -12.48
N VAL A 982 18.65 -10.17 -12.66
CA VAL A 982 18.03 -11.46 -13.01
C VAL A 982 18.18 -11.77 -14.49
N THR A 983 17.91 -10.78 -15.35
CA THR A 983 17.92 -10.90 -16.81
C THR A 983 17.83 -9.51 -17.43
N PRO A 984 18.49 -9.24 -18.58
CA PRO A 984 18.21 -8.00 -19.32
C PRO A 984 16.79 -8.00 -19.90
N GLY A 985 16.20 -9.17 -20.12
CA GLY A 985 14.82 -9.40 -20.56
C GLY A 985 14.70 -10.35 -21.76
N LEU A 986 13.63 -11.14 -21.80
CA LEU A 986 13.41 -12.13 -22.86
C LEU A 986 12.83 -11.49 -24.13
N ASN A 987 13.26 -11.99 -25.30
CA ASN A 987 12.80 -11.53 -26.62
C ASN A 987 12.93 -10.00 -26.78
N ASN A 988 11.80 -9.30 -26.92
CA ASN A 988 11.70 -7.86 -27.14
C ASN A 988 11.55 -7.05 -25.83
N PHE A 989 11.63 -7.69 -24.66
CA PHE A 989 11.60 -6.98 -23.37
C PHE A 989 12.99 -6.53 -22.95
N ARG A 990 13.09 -5.33 -22.38
CA ARG A 990 14.29 -4.86 -21.67
C ARG A 990 13.92 -4.21 -20.33
N TYR A 991 14.78 -4.36 -19.32
CA TYR A 991 14.49 -3.90 -17.96
C TYR A 991 15.59 -3.01 -17.37
N THR A 992 15.16 -2.00 -16.61
CA THR A 992 16.02 -1.21 -15.72
C THR A 992 15.28 -1.00 -14.39
N THR A 993 16.01 -0.64 -13.33
CA THR A 993 15.43 -0.45 -12.00
C THR A 993 16.09 0.73 -11.28
N THR A 994 15.34 1.35 -10.39
CA THR A 994 15.83 2.24 -9.34
C THR A 994 15.50 1.64 -7.98
N GLN A 995 15.82 2.34 -6.89
CA GLN A 995 15.33 1.95 -5.56
C GLN A 995 13.80 1.97 -5.47
N ASN A 996 13.10 2.82 -6.23
CA ASN A 996 11.66 3.13 -6.04
C ASN A 996 10.73 2.69 -7.18
N ALA A 997 11.29 2.26 -8.31
CA ALA A 997 10.52 1.82 -9.46
C ALA A 997 11.26 0.79 -10.32
N PHE A 998 10.49 -0.06 -10.99
CA PHE A 998 10.94 -0.95 -12.05
C PHE A 998 10.44 -0.44 -13.40
N TYR A 999 11.29 -0.50 -14.42
CA TYR A 999 10.95 -0.07 -15.78
C TYR A 999 10.98 -1.24 -16.75
N ILE A 1000 9.98 -1.29 -17.61
CA ILE A 1000 9.79 -2.30 -18.65
C ILE A 1000 9.75 -1.59 -19.98
N PHE A 1001 10.63 -1.97 -20.89
CA PHE A 1001 10.66 -1.50 -22.25
C PHE A 1001 10.29 -2.63 -23.20
N TYR A 1002 9.48 -2.33 -24.22
CA TYR A 1002 9.15 -3.27 -25.30
C TYR A 1002 9.61 -2.70 -26.65
N LEU A 1003 10.54 -3.38 -27.31
CA LEU A 1003 11.35 -2.87 -28.43
C LEU A 1003 10.62 -2.77 -29.80
N GLN A 1004 9.30 -2.95 -29.83
CA GLN A 1004 8.47 -2.87 -31.01
C GLN A 1004 7.02 -2.54 -30.60
N ALA A 1005 6.12 -2.28 -31.55
CA ALA A 1005 4.72 -2.02 -31.23
C ALA A 1005 4.09 -3.19 -30.42
N PRO A 1006 3.58 -2.96 -29.20
CA PRO A 1006 3.05 -4.02 -28.36
C PRO A 1006 1.65 -4.48 -28.83
N PRO A 1007 1.31 -5.77 -28.63
CA PRO A 1007 -0.07 -6.23 -28.77
C PRO A 1007 -0.99 -5.60 -27.71
N SER A 1008 -2.30 -5.62 -27.95
CA SER A 1008 -3.32 -5.12 -26.99
C SER A 1008 -3.34 -5.86 -25.66
N GLN A 1009 -2.77 -7.07 -25.59
CA GLN A 1009 -2.50 -7.76 -24.34
C GLN A 1009 -1.02 -8.14 -24.30
N LEU A 1010 -0.26 -7.40 -23.48
CA LEU A 1010 1.17 -7.59 -23.32
C LEU A 1010 1.43 -8.51 -22.13
N VAL A 1011 1.86 -9.75 -22.41
CA VAL A 1011 2.25 -10.73 -21.39
C VAL A 1011 3.76 -10.65 -21.16
N ILE A 1012 4.16 -10.33 -19.94
CA ILE A 1012 5.55 -10.19 -19.52
C ILE A 1012 6.02 -11.56 -18.98
N PRO A 1013 6.96 -12.25 -19.64
CA PRO A 1013 7.34 -13.62 -19.30
C PRO A 1013 8.33 -13.70 -18.13
N ASP A 1014 8.99 -12.60 -17.79
CA ASP A 1014 10.03 -12.54 -16.76
C ASP A 1014 9.42 -12.28 -15.37
N PRO A 1015 10.07 -12.74 -14.27
CA PRO A 1015 9.56 -12.61 -12.89
C PRO A 1015 9.79 -11.19 -12.32
N VAL A 1016 9.21 -10.18 -12.97
CA VAL A 1016 9.32 -8.77 -12.59
C VAL A 1016 8.77 -8.53 -11.17
N PRO A 1017 9.35 -7.60 -10.38
CA PRO A 1017 9.10 -7.47 -8.94
C PRO A 1017 7.75 -6.78 -8.57
N TRP A 1018 6.67 -7.08 -9.31
CA TRP A 1018 5.33 -6.53 -9.13
C TRP A 1018 4.50 -7.27 -8.07
N LEU A 1019 3.84 -6.50 -7.19
CA LEU A 1019 2.83 -6.94 -6.24
C LEU A 1019 1.49 -6.24 -6.49
N PRO A 1020 0.35 -6.87 -6.10
CA PRO A 1020 -0.94 -6.17 -6.02
C PRO A 1020 -0.80 -4.87 -5.22
N GLY A 1021 -1.46 -3.80 -5.68
CA GLY A 1021 -1.34 -2.46 -5.09
C GLY A 1021 -0.13 -1.63 -5.54
N ASP A 1022 0.80 -2.19 -6.34
CA ASP A 1022 1.76 -1.37 -7.09
C ASP A 1022 1.04 -0.70 -8.27
N THR A 1023 1.31 0.59 -8.48
CA THR A 1023 0.73 1.32 -9.62
C THR A 1023 1.60 1.13 -10.85
N ILE A 1024 1.00 0.64 -11.95
CA ILE A 1024 1.64 0.57 -13.26
C ILE A 1024 1.16 1.72 -14.12
N THR A 1025 2.10 2.44 -14.74
CA THR A 1025 1.83 3.55 -15.66
C THR A 1025 2.57 3.37 -16.98
N VAL A 1026 2.04 3.94 -18.06
CA VAL A 1026 2.81 4.19 -19.29
C VAL A 1026 3.92 5.19 -18.98
N LEU A 1027 5.15 4.88 -19.38
CA LEU A 1027 6.29 5.80 -19.33
C LEU A 1027 6.47 6.38 -20.73
N GLY A 1028 6.44 7.71 -20.83
CA GLY A 1028 6.70 8.46 -22.06
C GLY A 1028 5.57 8.46 -23.08
N GLY A 1029 5.87 9.03 -24.25
CA GLY A 1029 4.91 9.25 -25.33
C GLY A 1029 3.74 10.18 -24.97
N SER A 1030 2.72 10.21 -25.83
CA SER A 1030 1.51 11.03 -25.63
C SER A 1030 0.55 10.51 -24.55
N GLN A 1031 0.79 9.31 -24.01
CA GLN A 1031 0.00 8.66 -22.97
C GLN A 1031 0.74 8.54 -21.63
N ASN A 1032 1.89 9.22 -21.47
CA ASN A 1032 2.70 9.21 -20.26
C ASN A 1032 1.86 9.40 -18.97
N GLY A 1033 2.10 8.58 -17.95
CA GLY A 1033 1.38 8.60 -16.67
C GLY A 1033 0.01 7.93 -16.70
N THR A 1034 -0.48 7.43 -17.84
CA THR A 1034 -1.72 6.66 -17.91
C THR A 1034 -1.62 5.38 -17.09
N VAL A 1035 -2.49 5.22 -16.10
CA VAL A 1035 -2.54 4.04 -15.23
C VAL A 1035 -3.08 2.84 -16.01
N LEU A 1036 -2.40 1.70 -15.91
CA LEU A 1036 -2.75 0.47 -16.60
C LEU A 1036 -3.44 -0.54 -15.68
N SER A 1037 -4.40 -1.29 -16.23
CA SER A 1037 -4.93 -2.47 -15.56
C SER A 1037 -3.94 -3.64 -15.67
N ALA A 1038 -3.63 -4.22 -14.51
CA ALA A 1038 -2.61 -5.25 -14.35
C ALA A 1038 -3.22 -6.49 -13.70
N SER A 1039 -2.88 -7.67 -14.20
CA SER A 1039 -3.28 -8.95 -13.61
C SER A 1039 -2.19 -10.00 -13.74
N LYS A 1040 -2.34 -11.13 -13.03
CA LYS A 1040 -1.53 -12.33 -13.28
C LYS A 1040 -2.34 -13.34 -14.08
N ASN A 1041 -1.71 -13.98 -15.06
CA ASN A 1041 -2.30 -15.13 -15.75
C ASN A 1041 -2.16 -16.41 -14.89
N THR A 1042 -2.67 -17.54 -15.40
CA THR A 1042 -2.59 -18.85 -14.73
C THR A 1042 -1.18 -19.38 -14.49
N SER A 1043 -0.17 -18.86 -15.21
CA SER A 1043 1.25 -19.16 -15.01
C SER A 1043 1.93 -18.21 -14.01
N GLY A 1044 1.22 -17.20 -13.48
CA GLY A 1044 1.76 -16.20 -12.57
C GLY A 1044 2.43 -14.99 -13.24
N ASN A 1045 2.46 -14.95 -14.57
CA ASN A 1045 3.07 -13.87 -15.35
C ASN A 1045 2.21 -12.60 -15.33
N LEU A 1046 2.86 -11.44 -15.32
CA LEU A 1046 2.20 -10.14 -15.36
C LEU A 1046 1.61 -9.89 -16.76
N VAL A 1047 0.36 -9.43 -16.80
CA VAL A 1047 -0.37 -9.09 -18.03
C VAL A 1047 -0.85 -7.64 -17.95
N LEU A 1048 -0.53 -6.86 -18.99
CA LEU A 1048 -1.01 -5.49 -19.18
C LEU A 1048 -2.00 -5.45 -20.34
N ASN A 1049 -3.15 -4.79 -20.15
CA ASN A 1049 -4.11 -4.57 -21.24
C ASN A 1049 -3.93 -3.14 -21.78
N LEU A 1050 -3.58 -3.04 -23.06
CA LEU A 1050 -3.21 -1.78 -23.72
C LEU A 1050 -4.30 -1.37 -24.70
N SER A 1051 -4.75 -0.12 -24.59
CA SER A 1051 -5.68 0.47 -25.55
C SER A 1051 -4.98 0.81 -26.86
N SER A 1052 -5.74 0.96 -27.95
CA SER A 1052 -5.19 1.45 -29.22
C SER A 1052 -4.50 2.80 -29.09
N ALA A 1053 -5.01 3.69 -28.22
CA ALA A 1053 -4.40 4.98 -27.92
C ALA A 1053 -3.03 4.86 -27.23
N ILE A 1054 -2.80 3.83 -26.40
CA ILE A 1054 -1.49 3.56 -25.81
C ILE A 1054 -0.52 3.00 -26.86
N ILE A 1055 -0.99 2.05 -27.69
CA ILE A 1055 -0.14 1.43 -28.73
C ILE A 1055 0.28 2.47 -29.78
N SER A 1056 -0.64 3.32 -30.25
CA SER A 1056 -0.32 4.39 -31.21
C SER A 1056 0.16 5.70 -30.56
N GLY A 1057 0.24 5.74 -29.23
CA GLY A 1057 0.56 6.95 -28.47
C GLY A 1057 2.06 7.22 -28.37
N ASP A 1058 2.89 6.32 -28.85
CA ASP A 1058 4.35 6.32 -28.74
C ASP A 1058 5.00 5.63 -29.97
N GLN A 1059 6.32 5.71 -30.09
CA GLN A 1059 7.08 5.21 -31.23
C GLN A 1059 8.44 4.63 -30.80
N TYR A 1060 8.99 3.76 -31.64
CA TYR A 1060 10.28 3.06 -31.48
C TYR A 1060 10.30 2.02 -30.34
N VAL A 1061 10.15 2.45 -29.08
CA VAL A 1061 10.20 1.59 -27.89
C VAL A 1061 9.20 2.09 -26.85
N TRP A 1062 8.30 1.22 -26.42
CA TRP A 1062 7.22 1.54 -25.49
C TRP A 1062 7.69 1.32 -24.04
N GLY A 1063 7.57 2.35 -23.20
CA GLY A 1063 7.93 2.28 -21.78
C GLY A 1063 6.73 2.02 -20.85
N PHE A 1064 6.98 1.26 -19.78
CA PHE A 1064 6.06 1.08 -18.65
C PHE A 1064 6.81 1.17 -17.33
N LYS A 1065 6.20 1.79 -16.32
CA LYS A 1065 6.77 1.99 -14.99
C LYS A 1065 5.90 1.31 -13.94
N ILE A 1066 6.50 0.41 -13.15
CA ILE A 1066 5.93 -0.09 -11.91
C ILE A 1066 6.49 0.79 -10.77
N ALA A 1067 5.64 1.61 -10.16
CA ALA A 1067 6.01 2.32 -8.93
C ALA A 1067 5.82 1.36 -7.74
N TYR A 1068 6.85 1.23 -6.88
CA TYR A 1068 6.79 0.37 -5.70
C TYR A 1068 5.96 1.01 -4.58
N THR A 1069 4.64 1.08 -4.76
CA THR A 1069 3.68 1.63 -3.79
C THR A 1069 3.10 0.56 -2.86
N SER A 1070 3.24 -0.72 -3.20
CA SER A 1070 2.65 -1.81 -2.43
C SER A 1070 3.43 -2.13 -1.15
N THR A 1071 2.66 -2.21 -0.06
CA THR A 1071 3.04 -2.76 1.24
C THR A 1071 2.49 -4.18 1.44
N TRP A 1072 2.25 -4.94 0.36
CA TRP A 1072 1.72 -6.32 0.41
C TRP A 1072 2.71 -7.36 0.91
#